data_AF-A0ABD2BNL2-F1
#
_entry.id   AF-A0ABD2BNL2-F1
#
_cell.length_a   1.000
_cell.length_b   1.000
_cell.length_c   1.000
_cell.angle_alpha   90.00
_cell.angle_beta   90.00
_cell.angle_gamma   90.00
#
_symmetry.space_group_name_H-M   'P 1'
#
loop_
_entity.id
_entity.type
_entity.pdbx_description
1 polymer ?
#
loop_
_entity_poly.entity_id
_entity_poly.type
_entity_poly.pdbx_seq_one_letter_code
_entity_poly.pdbx_strand_id
1 'polypeptide(L)'
;MILGLFGIPLVLVVFGLQIYTAALLGKSWIIATNLDPLIFRKNRYPLAAVTELTLGPRARTIVTFLLDLTIFGCGIPNLLVASQNLQMFGVRISDERFDLSFCYWLLLVGMLLCPFMWLGSPRDMKWLVMFSCGTIIFTAILIWWCIINDDRTIDHLPIPTSPTWDKFISGYGMLAFLFDVHPTLMTIQVDMHNPRDINKAIIFSFIVSMLLFGITTGLAMWKYGGNVTANILQNVPTGFAINSAILLAALQLCLSSALGHSALFQHLEDKFQIERSFGWKRCAIRSAIVFFGVVIGESVPRFDIVMALIGGSLTGPLVFVLPPLMHARAVSLKDRANHVSTPEIYSAAERRLNMSDVNLDPRIHSRSVYDGFLGVPKSIPYQYSYVYYYDMENDIDERLEENEIDHEENYSNLITLNEFSLMKRDCQEEAILIDASQPSLKNRRRRIHLAQAPSKSPILCDLKKTMNWFSYFIVVSFFNKKNTYATEASFETKPFRLHKLDSGPSNHVTVTKSEALAIYKDLHTIRRLETSAGNLYKEKIVRGFCHLYSGQEACAVGMKAALRPQDAVITAYRAHGWTYLMGIEPLGVLAELTGRQGGNAKGKGGSMHMYAKNFYGGNGIVGAQVPLGVGIAFAQKYLNTGGVCLSLYGDGAANQGQVFEVYNMAKLWDIPCIFICENNGYGMGTSVERASASTDYYTRGDYVPGIWVDGMDVLAVREATRFAIEHCTSGKGPIVMETATYRYSGHSMSDPGTSYRTRDEIQEVRQTRDPLTSFKERILTTNLATAEELKAIESEIRKQIDDAVKIAKTDKEIPLSELTADIYANPANNEIRNVTPFKPLSHIRLSTPINL
;
A
#
# COMPACT_ATOMS: atom_id res chain seq x y z
N MET A 1 17.87 -14.17 3.28
CA MET A 1 17.63 -14.56 4.68
C MET A 1 16.14 -14.58 5.05
N ILE A 2 15.39 -13.47 4.84
CA ILE A 2 13.92 -13.42 5.03
C ILE A 2 13.19 -14.58 4.31
N LEU A 3 13.74 -15.01 3.17
CA LEU A 3 13.19 -16.02 2.28
C LEU A 3 13.71 -17.46 2.54
N GLY A 4 14.55 -17.66 3.56
CA GLY A 4 15.20 -18.96 3.79
C GLY A 4 16.03 -19.44 2.58
N LEU A 5 16.11 -20.76 2.40
CA LEU A 5 16.79 -21.39 1.25
C LEU A 5 16.11 -21.09 -0.09
N PHE A 6 14.78 -20.85 -0.10
CA PHE A 6 14.03 -20.42 -1.29
C PHE A 6 14.42 -19.01 -1.79
N GLY A 7 15.13 -18.24 -0.97
CA GLY A 7 15.68 -16.95 -1.39
C GLY A 7 16.74 -17.06 -2.48
N ILE A 8 17.54 -18.14 -2.48
CA ILE A 8 18.62 -18.34 -3.47
C ILE A 8 18.07 -18.46 -4.90
N PRO A 9 17.13 -19.38 -5.20
CA PRO A 9 16.55 -19.45 -6.53
C PRO A 9 15.78 -18.18 -6.91
N LEU A 10 15.10 -17.52 -5.96
CA LEU A 10 14.39 -16.28 -6.24
C LEU A 10 15.36 -15.15 -6.65
N VAL A 11 16.48 -14.98 -5.94
CA VAL A 11 17.51 -14.00 -6.29
C VAL A 11 18.05 -14.28 -7.69
N LEU A 12 18.41 -15.53 -8.00
CA LEU A 12 18.93 -15.89 -9.33
C LEU A 12 17.92 -15.61 -10.46
N VAL A 13 16.63 -15.90 -10.23
CA VAL A 13 15.56 -15.65 -11.21
C VAL A 13 15.33 -14.16 -11.42
N VAL A 14 15.13 -13.38 -10.35
CA VAL A 14 14.90 -11.93 -10.43
C VAL A 14 16.08 -11.23 -11.10
N PHE A 15 17.29 -11.62 -10.72
CA PHE A 15 18.53 -11.06 -11.25
C PHE A 15 18.73 -11.40 -12.74
N GLY A 16 18.50 -12.65 -13.13
CA GLY A 16 18.55 -13.06 -14.53
C GLY A 16 17.52 -12.33 -15.40
N LEU A 17 16.30 -12.15 -14.88
CA LEU A 17 15.26 -11.38 -15.54
C LEU A 17 15.65 -9.91 -15.71
N GLN A 18 16.21 -9.27 -14.68
CA GLN A 18 16.64 -7.87 -14.75
C GLN A 18 17.77 -7.64 -15.76
N ILE A 19 18.78 -8.52 -15.82
CA ILE A 19 19.83 -8.43 -16.84
C ILE A 19 19.21 -8.53 -18.25
N TYR A 20 18.28 -9.48 -18.42
CA TYR A 20 17.61 -9.68 -19.69
C TYR A 20 16.79 -8.46 -20.11
N THR A 21 15.94 -7.92 -19.23
CA THR A 21 15.08 -6.76 -19.52
C THR A 21 15.89 -5.48 -19.73
N ALA A 22 16.99 -5.29 -18.99
CA ALA A 22 17.90 -4.15 -19.17
C ALA A 22 18.59 -4.21 -20.54
N ALA A 23 19.10 -5.37 -20.94
CA ALA A 23 19.69 -5.56 -22.26
C ALA A 23 18.67 -5.35 -23.40
N LEU A 24 17.42 -5.74 -23.17
CA LEU A 24 16.32 -5.57 -24.11
C LEU A 24 15.96 -4.09 -24.31
N LEU A 25 15.96 -3.33 -23.21
CA LEU A 25 15.74 -1.89 -23.25
C LEU A 25 16.86 -1.17 -24.02
N GLY A 26 18.12 -1.53 -23.75
CA GLY A 26 19.28 -0.99 -24.46
C GLY A 26 19.27 -1.28 -25.98
N LYS A 27 18.80 -2.47 -26.38
CA LYS A 27 18.57 -2.82 -27.80
C LYS A 27 17.42 -2.01 -28.41
N SER A 28 16.36 -1.76 -27.64
CA SER A 28 15.19 -1.01 -28.10
C SER A 28 15.54 0.45 -28.41
N TRP A 29 16.43 1.07 -27.61
CA TRP A 29 17.00 2.38 -27.94
C TRP A 29 17.72 2.37 -29.30
N ILE A 30 18.63 1.42 -29.53
CA ILE A 30 19.38 1.32 -30.79
C ILE A 30 18.44 1.15 -31.99
N ILE A 31 17.38 0.34 -31.85
CA ILE A 31 16.38 0.17 -32.91
C ILE A 31 15.61 1.48 -33.15
N ALA A 32 15.18 2.15 -32.09
CA ALA A 32 14.46 3.42 -32.17
C ALA A 32 15.31 4.52 -32.84
N THR A 33 16.59 4.61 -32.52
CA THR A 33 17.54 5.54 -33.16
C THR A 33 17.72 5.27 -34.65
N ASN A 34 17.69 4.01 -35.08
CA ASN A 34 17.76 3.67 -36.50
C ASN A 34 16.45 4.00 -37.25
N LEU A 35 15.31 3.97 -36.56
CA LEU A 35 14.00 4.27 -37.13
C LEU A 35 13.71 5.78 -37.21
N ASP A 36 14.12 6.54 -36.20
CA ASP A 36 13.96 7.98 -36.13
C ASP A 36 15.29 8.63 -35.69
N PRO A 37 16.11 9.14 -36.62
CA PRO A 37 17.36 9.83 -36.30
C PRO A 37 17.15 11.12 -35.50
N LEU A 38 15.96 11.73 -35.53
CA LEU A 38 15.63 12.93 -34.76
C LEU A 38 15.29 12.63 -33.30
N ILE A 39 15.14 11.35 -32.91
CA ILE A 39 14.88 10.96 -31.52
C ILE A 39 16.00 11.43 -30.57
N PHE A 40 17.22 11.64 -31.08
CA PHE A 40 18.33 12.25 -30.33
C PHE A 40 18.03 13.66 -29.84
N ARG A 41 17.13 14.41 -30.50
CA ARG A 41 16.70 15.74 -30.02
C ARG A 41 15.86 15.65 -28.75
N LYS A 42 15.25 14.49 -28.45
CA LYS A 42 14.51 14.19 -27.21
C LYS A 42 15.42 13.60 -26.10
N ASN A 43 16.70 13.96 -26.08
CA ASN A 43 17.73 13.41 -25.17
C ASN A 43 17.35 13.46 -23.66
N ARG A 44 16.50 14.40 -23.24
CA ARG A 44 16.19 14.59 -21.82
C ARG A 44 15.28 13.52 -21.20
N TYR A 45 14.60 12.67 -22.00
CA TYR A 45 13.74 11.58 -21.50
C TYR A 45 13.67 10.42 -22.51
N PRO A 46 14.78 9.68 -22.69
CA PRO A 46 14.91 8.69 -23.75
C PRO A 46 13.92 7.53 -23.61
N LEU A 47 13.60 7.11 -22.39
CA LEU A 47 12.62 6.06 -22.13
C LEU A 47 11.19 6.46 -22.54
N ALA A 48 10.78 7.67 -22.21
CA ALA A 48 9.47 8.21 -22.62
C ALA A 48 9.38 8.40 -24.14
N ALA A 49 10.48 8.82 -24.79
CA ALA A 49 10.55 8.99 -26.23
C ALA A 49 10.43 7.65 -26.99
N VAL A 50 11.11 6.59 -26.55
CA VAL A 50 10.96 5.26 -27.16
C VAL A 50 9.57 4.67 -26.87
N THR A 51 9.00 4.95 -25.70
CA THR A 51 7.62 4.54 -25.38
C THR A 51 6.62 5.20 -26.32
N GLU A 52 6.78 6.50 -26.60
CA GLU A 52 5.94 7.22 -27.57
C GLU A 52 6.03 6.61 -28.97
N LEU A 53 7.25 6.31 -29.43
CA LEU A 53 7.50 5.70 -30.74
C LEU A 53 6.88 4.29 -30.87
N THR A 54 6.89 3.51 -29.79
CA THR A 54 6.48 2.08 -29.82
C THR A 54 5.05 1.82 -29.39
N LEU A 55 4.53 2.56 -28.40
CA LEU A 55 3.25 2.34 -27.74
C LEU A 55 2.30 3.55 -27.82
N GLY A 56 2.77 4.69 -28.34
CA GLY A 56 1.97 5.89 -28.57
C GLY A 56 1.92 6.90 -27.41
N PRO A 57 1.23 8.03 -27.60
CA PRO A 57 1.30 9.19 -26.72
C PRO A 57 0.64 8.97 -25.34
N ARG A 58 -0.45 8.20 -25.26
CA ARG A 58 -1.08 7.86 -23.97
C ARG A 58 -0.17 7.01 -23.08
N ALA A 59 0.54 6.06 -23.70
CA ALA A 59 1.50 5.22 -22.99
C ALA A 59 2.70 6.03 -22.49
N ARG A 60 3.18 7.01 -23.28
CA ARG A 60 4.22 7.96 -22.86
C ARG A 60 3.86 8.64 -21.55
N THR A 61 2.66 9.21 -21.42
CA THR A 61 2.25 9.94 -20.20
C THR A 61 2.24 9.03 -18.97
N ILE A 62 1.70 7.82 -19.09
CA ILE A 62 1.63 6.85 -17.99
C ILE A 62 3.04 6.40 -17.57
N VAL A 63 3.87 6.02 -18.54
CA VAL A 63 5.25 5.58 -18.27
C VAL A 63 6.08 6.71 -17.68
N THR A 64 5.91 7.95 -18.15
CA THR A 64 6.63 9.10 -17.61
C THR A 64 6.24 9.36 -16.16
N PHE A 65 4.94 9.30 -15.83
CA PHE A 65 4.47 9.44 -14.45
C PHE A 65 5.01 8.33 -13.54
N LEU A 66 4.93 7.06 -13.98
CA LEU A 66 5.47 5.94 -13.23
C LEU A 66 6.99 6.05 -13.04
N LEU A 67 7.71 6.50 -14.07
CA LEU A 67 9.15 6.70 -14.04
C LEU A 67 9.55 7.76 -13.02
N ASP A 68 8.93 8.94 -13.07
CA ASP A 68 9.20 10.03 -12.14
C ASP A 68 8.89 9.61 -10.69
N LEU A 69 7.75 8.95 -10.48
CA LEU A 69 7.34 8.46 -9.17
C LEU A 69 8.28 7.38 -8.64
N THR A 70 8.79 6.51 -9.52
CA THR A 70 9.78 5.48 -9.15
C THR A 70 11.10 6.12 -8.77
N ILE A 71 11.62 7.06 -9.56
CA ILE A 71 12.90 7.73 -9.28
C ILE A 71 12.81 8.53 -7.97
N PHE A 72 11.73 9.28 -7.78
CA PHE A 72 11.46 9.99 -6.53
C PHE A 72 11.36 9.01 -5.34
N GLY A 73 10.60 7.93 -5.51
CA GLY A 73 10.43 6.88 -4.51
C GLY A 73 11.76 6.22 -4.12
N CYS A 74 12.64 5.94 -5.09
CA CYS A 74 13.97 5.37 -4.84
C CYS A 74 14.86 6.28 -3.96
N GLY A 75 14.62 7.59 -3.97
CA GLY A 75 15.34 8.56 -3.15
C GLY A 75 15.04 8.47 -1.65
N ILE A 76 13.80 8.10 -1.30
CA ILE A 76 13.33 8.11 0.09
C ILE A 76 14.05 7.07 0.95
N PRO A 77 14.18 5.78 0.54
CA PRO A 77 14.96 4.81 1.30
C PRO A 77 16.43 5.22 1.49
N ASN A 78 17.06 5.85 0.49
CA ASN A 78 18.44 6.33 0.63
C ASN A 78 18.57 7.40 1.72
N LEU A 79 17.62 8.34 1.81
CA LEU A 79 17.55 9.34 2.87
C LEU A 79 17.34 8.70 4.25
N LEU A 80 16.41 7.75 4.35
CA LEU A 80 16.11 7.06 5.61
C LEU A 80 17.33 6.27 6.12
N VAL A 81 17.93 5.44 5.27
CA VAL A 81 19.07 4.58 5.67
C VAL A 81 20.32 5.42 5.97
N ALA A 82 20.57 6.50 5.21
CA ALA A 82 21.67 7.41 5.51
C ALA A 82 21.50 8.06 6.88
N SER A 83 20.28 8.50 7.21
CA SER A 83 19.95 9.12 8.50
C SER A 83 20.07 8.14 9.66
N GLN A 84 19.62 6.89 9.49
CA GLN A 84 19.81 5.83 10.47
C GLN A 84 21.29 5.52 10.70
N ASN A 85 22.09 5.47 9.63
CA ASN A 85 23.53 5.24 9.73
C ASN A 85 24.23 6.39 10.48
N LEU A 86 23.88 7.64 10.21
CA LEU A 86 24.45 8.78 10.95
C LEU A 86 24.00 8.84 12.41
N GLN A 87 22.75 8.47 12.71
CA GLN A 87 22.30 8.33 14.10
C GLN A 87 23.13 7.28 14.84
N MET A 88 23.32 6.10 14.25
CA MET A 88 24.16 5.05 14.83
C MET A 88 25.60 5.52 15.03
N PHE A 89 26.16 6.26 14.06
CA PHE A 89 27.50 6.85 14.19
C PHE A 89 27.57 7.85 15.35
N GLY A 90 26.60 8.77 15.45
CA GLY A 90 26.54 9.79 16.49
C GLY A 90 26.46 9.22 17.91
N VAL A 91 25.63 8.19 18.10
CA VAL A 91 25.53 7.49 19.40
C VAL A 91 26.83 6.74 19.72
N ARG A 92 27.43 6.05 18.74
CA ARG A 92 28.65 5.25 18.94
C ARG A 92 29.91 6.08 19.16
N ILE A 93 30.02 7.27 18.58
CA ILE A 93 31.21 8.13 18.73
C ILE A 93 31.16 8.98 20.00
N SER A 94 29.95 9.20 20.55
CA SER A 94 29.74 10.07 21.71
C SER A 94 29.65 9.33 23.04
N ASP A 95 29.88 8.01 23.05
CA ASP A 95 29.64 7.13 24.22
C ASP A 95 28.28 7.43 24.88
N GLU A 96 27.21 7.44 24.07
CA GLU A 96 25.82 7.73 24.47
C GLU A 96 25.54 9.16 24.98
N ARG A 97 26.49 10.10 24.90
CA ARG A 97 26.27 11.49 25.35
C ARG A 97 25.46 12.35 24.37
N PHE A 98 25.43 11.99 23.09
CA PHE A 98 24.77 12.76 22.04
C PHE A 98 23.69 11.93 21.34
N ASP A 99 22.47 11.96 21.88
CA ASP A 99 21.30 11.28 21.32
C ASP A 99 20.39 12.27 20.58
N LEU A 100 20.79 12.63 19.35
CA LEU A 100 19.90 13.33 18.43
C LEU A 100 18.89 12.36 17.84
N SER A 101 17.60 12.69 17.96
CA SER A 101 16.52 11.92 17.35
C SER A 101 16.71 11.75 15.85
N PHE A 102 16.29 10.59 15.34
CA PHE A 102 16.23 10.25 13.92
C PHE A 102 15.64 11.37 13.05
N CYS A 103 14.60 12.08 13.52
CA CYS A 103 13.94 13.15 12.76
C CYS A 103 14.88 14.32 12.47
N TYR A 104 15.76 14.67 13.41
CA TYR A 104 16.76 15.72 13.22
C TYR A 104 17.86 15.26 12.26
N TRP A 105 18.29 14.01 12.34
CA TRP A 105 19.24 13.44 11.37
C TRP A 105 18.68 13.44 9.95
N LEU A 106 17.40 13.14 9.77
CA LEU A 106 16.74 13.18 8.47
C LEU A 106 16.74 14.60 7.85
N LEU A 107 16.43 15.62 8.66
CA LEU A 107 16.50 17.02 8.22
C LEU A 107 17.94 17.44 7.90
N LEU A 108 18.92 17.07 8.73
CA LEU A 108 20.33 17.37 8.51
C LEU A 108 20.86 16.73 7.23
N VAL A 109 20.53 15.46 6.98
CA VAL A 109 20.89 14.76 5.74
C VAL A 109 20.23 15.43 4.54
N GLY A 110 18.95 15.80 4.61
CA GLY A 110 18.26 16.52 3.54
C GLY A 110 18.91 17.86 3.20
N MET A 111 19.31 18.64 4.21
CA MET A 111 20.03 19.90 4.01
C MET A 111 21.43 19.69 3.43
N LEU A 112 22.17 18.69 3.94
CA LEU A 112 23.52 18.37 3.46
C LEU A 112 23.51 17.82 2.03
N LEU A 113 22.41 17.17 1.62
CA LEU A 113 22.24 16.63 0.28
C LEU A 113 21.94 17.72 -0.77
N CYS A 114 21.32 18.83 -0.39
CA CYS A 114 20.90 19.90 -1.31
C CYS A 114 22.03 20.44 -2.21
N PRO A 115 23.23 20.79 -1.70
CA PRO A 115 24.33 21.26 -2.54
C PRO A 115 24.78 20.23 -3.59
N PHE A 116 24.80 18.94 -3.24
CA PHE A 116 25.14 17.86 -4.18
C PHE A 116 24.08 17.69 -5.27
N MET A 117 22.82 17.98 -4.94
CA MET A 117 21.70 17.91 -5.87
C MET A 117 21.67 19.05 -6.89
N TRP A 118 22.39 20.16 -6.64
CA TRP A 118 22.46 21.27 -7.59
C TRP A 118 23.40 21.01 -8.78
N LEU A 119 24.19 19.93 -8.72
CA LEU A 119 25.14 19.57 -9.77
C LEU A 119 24.47 19.28 -11.13
N GLY A 120 25.30 19.36 -12.17
CA GLY A 120 25.00 19.26 -13.61
C GLY A 120 24.35 17.96 -14.09
N SER A 121 24.51 17.71 -15.39
CA SER A 121 24.14 16.44 -16.01
C SER A 121 25.07 15.31 -15.53
N PRO A 122 24.72 14.00 -15.63
CA PRO A 122 25.62 12.89 -15.31
C PRO A 122 26.98 12.96 -16.02
N ARG A 123 27.05 13.60 -17.20
CA ARG A 123 28.30 13.89 -17.93
C ARG A 123 29.33 14.67 -17.11
N ASP A 124 28.88 15.53 -16.20
CA ASP A 124 29.72 16.39 -15.34
C ASP A 124 30.01 15.73 -13.98
N MET A 125 29.42 14.56 -13.69
CA MET A 125 29.48 13.88 -12.40
C MET A 125 30.53 12.76 -12.33
N LYS A 126 31.46 12.69 -13.30
CA LYS A 126 32.49 11.62 -13.37
C LYS A 126 33.27 11.45 -12.07
N TRP A 127 33.71 12.56 -11.46
CA TRP A 127 34.44 12.54 -10.19
C TRP A 127 33.57 12.04 -9.03
N LEU A 128 32.29 12.43 -9.01
CA LEU A 128 31.33 11.99 -8.00
C LEU A 128 31.05 10.49 -8.11
N VAL A 129 30.90 9.96 -9.32
CA VAL A 129 30.73 8.51 -9.58
C VAL A 129 31.97 7.73 -9.18
N MET A 130 33.17 8.20 -9.54
CA MET A 130 34.43 7.54 -9.17
C MET A 130 34.63 7.50 -7.65
N PHE A 131 34.33 8.60 -6.96
CA PHE A 131 34.39 8.66 -5.51
C PHE A 131 33.36 7.73 -4.86
N SER A 132 32.11 7.75 -5.36
CA SER A 132 31.02 6.86 -4.94
C SER A 132 31.40 5.38 -5.05
N CYS A 133 31.88 4.93 -6.21
CA CYS A 133 32.38 3.56 -6.41
C CYS A 133 33.52 3.19 -5.44
N GLY A 134 34.46 4.11 -5.23
CA GLY A 134 35.55 3.93 -4.27
C GLY A 134 35.04 3.74 -2.84
N THR A 135 34.06 4.55 -2.41
CA THR A 135 33.47 4.43 -1.06
C THR A 135 32.70 3.12 -0.87
N ILE A 136 32.00 2.59 -1.88
CA ILE A 136 31.32 1.28 -1.78
C ILE A 136 32.34 0.17 -1.54
N ILE A 137 33.39 0.11 -2.37
CA ILE A 137 34.39 -0.96 -2.30
C ILE A 137 35.10 -0.91 -0.95
N PHE A 138 35.49 0.29 -0.50
CA PHE A 138 36.15 0.46 0.78
C PHE A 138 35.23 0.10 1.96
N THR A 139 33.94 0.48 1.90
CA THR A 139 32.93 0.09 2.90
C THR A 139 32.76 -1.42 2.96
N ALA A 140 32.68 -2.10 1.81
CA ALA A 140 32.56 -3.56 1.77
C ALA A 140 33.79 -4.25 2.39
N ILE A 141 35.00 -3.80 2.07
CA ILE A 141 36.24 -4.33 2.64
C ILE A 141 36.27 -4.16 4.16
N LEU A 142 35.88 -2.97 4.68
CA LEU A 142 35.80 -2.72 6.12
C LEU A 142 34.78 -3.63 6.79
N ILE A 143 33.62 -3.85 6.17
CA ILE A 143 32.61 -4.78 6.69
C ILE A 143 33.16 -6.20 6.74
N TRP A 144 33.79 -6.68 5.67
CA TRP A 144 34.39 -8.02 5.62
C TRP A 144 35.46 -8.19 6.70
N TRP A 145 36.33 -7.18 6.87
CA TRP A 145 37.33 -7.16 7.92
C TRP A 145 36.71 -7.27 9.32
N CYS A 146 35.63 -6.54 9.59
CA CYS A 146 34.98 -6.58 10.88
C CYS A 146 34.24 -7.90 11.15
N ILE A 147 33.65 -8.54 10.13
CA ILE A 147 32.99 -9.84 10.28
C ILE A 147 34.02 -10.95 10.57
N ILE A 148 35.17 -10.91 9.89
CA ILE A 148 36.23 -11.91 10.05
C ILE A 148 36.88 -11.80 11.44
N ASN A 149 37.11 -10.58 11.92
CA ASN A 149 37.76 -10.31 13.21
C ASN A 149 36.78 -10.25 14.41
N ASP A 150 35.53 -10.69 14.24
CA ASP A 150 34.58 -10.75 15.35
C ASP A 150 34.83 -12.01 16.20
N ASP A 151 35.42 -11.87 17.39
CA ASP A 151 35.80 -13.02 18.24
C ASP A 151 34.64 -13.59 19.09
N ARG A 152 33.41 -13.08 18.93
CA ARG A 152 32.25 -13.54 19.71
C ARG A 152 31.80 -14.95 19.29
N THR A 153 31.55 -15.82 20.27
CA THR A 153 30.86 -17.11 20.10
C THR A 153 29.35 -16.87 20.12
N ILE A 154 28.68 -17.08 18.98
CA ILE A 154 27.24 -16.81 18.83
C ILE A 154 26.51 -18.13 18.60
N ASP A 155 25.45 -18.38 19.37
CA ASP A 155 24.58 -19.55 19.19
C ASP A 155 23.94 -19.53 17.80
N HIS A 156 24.16 -20.60 17.03
CA HIS A 156 23.65 -20.73 15.67
C HIS A 156 22.15 -21.06 15.69
N LEU A 157 21.29 -20.06 15.47
CA LEU A 157 19.89 -20.35 15.13
C LEU A 157 19.81 -21.01 13.74
N PRO A 158 19.04 -22.10 13.57
CA PRO A 158 18.86 -22.74 12.27
C PRO A 158 18.14 -21.80 11.29
N ILE A 159 18.60 -21.78 10.05
CA ILE A 159 18.01 -20.98 8.97
C ILE A 159 16.59 -21.52 8.68
N PRO A 160 15.54 -20.67 8.66
CA PRO A 160 14.21 -21.11 8.32
C PRO A 160 14.17 -21.71 6.91
N THR A 161 13.58 -22.90 6.77
CA THR A 161 13.56 -23.67 5.52
C THR A 161 12.52 -23.15 4.52
N SER A 162 11.45 -22.50 4.98
CA SER A 162 10.43 -21.91 4.11
C SER A 162 9.90 -20.57 4.66
N PRO A 163 9.73 -19.54 3.80
CA PRO A 163 9.12 -18.28 4.20
C PRO A 163 7.59 -18.37 4.13
N THR A 164 6.93 -17.57 4.97
CA THR A 164 5.49 -17.28 4.82
C THR A 164 5.24 -16.44 3.55
N TRP A 165 4.04 -16.51 2.98
CA TRP A 165 3.71 -15.86 1.71
C TRP A 165 3.89 -14.33 1.73
N ASP A 166 3.59 -13.68 2.85
CA ASP A 166 3.80 -12.25 3.08
C ASP A 166 5.29 -11.88 3.01
N LYS A 167 6.15 -12.68 3.64
CA LYS A 167 7.61 -12.52 3.59
C LYS A 167 8.17 -12.83 2.21
N PHE A 168 7.56 -13.78 1.50
CA PHE A 168 7.92 -14.08 0.12
C PHE A 168 7.64 -12.91 -0.82
N ILE A 169 6.43 -12.36 -0.78
CA ILE A 169 6.02 -11.22 -1.62
C ILE A 169 6.81 -9.96 -1.27
N SER A 170 6.97 -9.67 0.03
CA SER A 170 7.77 -8.52 0.48
C SER A 170 9.25 -8.66 0.09
N GLY A 171 9.80 -9.88 0.21
CA GLY A 171 11.16 -10.19 -0.23
C GLY A 171 11.34 -10.04 -1.75
N TYR A 172 10.37 -10.47 -2.55
CA TYR A 172 10.37 -10.25 -4.00
C TYR A 172 10.35 -8.75 -4.33
N GLY A 173 9.46 -7.97 -3.72
CA GLY A 173 9.38 -6.53 -3.94
C GLY A 173 10.68 -5.83 -3.60
N MET A 174 11.28 -6.17 -2.45
CA MET A 174 12.57 -5.61 -2.04
C MET A 174 13.71 -5.98 -3.01
N LEU A 175 13.74 -7.21 -3.52
CA LEU A 175 14.74 -7.63 -4.53
C LEU A 175 14.53 -6.89 -5.87
N ALA A 176 13.28 -6.73 -6.29
CA ALA A 176 12.95 -5.97 -7.50
C ALA A 176 13.41 -4.51 -7.38
N PHE A 177 13.25 -3.90 -6.20
CA PHE A 177 13.71 -2.54 -5.91
C PHE A 177 15.24 -2.42 -5.85
N LEU A 178 15.92 -3.26 -5.06
CA LEU A 178 17.35 -3.11 -4.74
C LEU A 178 18.27 -3.23 -5.96
N PHE A 179 17.85 -3.99 -6.97
CA PHE A 179 18.64 -4.24 -8.17
C PHE A 179 18.10 -3.53 -9.41
N ASP A 180 17.19 -2.56 -9.25
CA ASP A 180 16.65 -1.82 -10.38
C ASP A 180 17.61 -0.76 -10.91
N VAL A 181 17.84 -0.79 -12.23
CA VAL A 181 18.59 0.21 -12.99
C VAL A 181 17.78 0.77 -14.17
N HIS A 182 16.60 0.22 -14.46
CA HIS A 182 15.86 0.51 -15.69
C HIS A 182 15.43 1.98 -15.82
N PRO A 183 15.01 2.67 -14.74
CA PRO A 183 14.67 4.09 -14.79
C PRO A 183 15.80 5.00 -15.29
N THR A 184 17.06 4.65 -15.03
CA THR A 184 18.22 5.49 -15.34
C THR A 184 19.03 4.97 -16.54
N LEU A 185 18.82 3.72 -16.93
CA LEU A 185 19.64 3.01 -17.92
C LEU A 185 19.74 3.73 -19.26
N MET A 186 18.61 4.19 -19.81
CA MET A 186 18.59 4.82 -21.13
C MET A 186 19.23 6.21 -21.08
N THR A 187 19.06 6.97 -20.00
CA THR A 187 19.73 8.26 -19.81
C THR A 187 21.25 8.09 -19.80
N ILE A 188 21.75 7.07 -19.09
CA ILE A 188 23.18 6.71 -19.12
C ILE A 188 23.60 6.32 -20.54
N GLN A 189 22.79 5.52 -21.25
CA GLN A 189 23.10 5.06 -22.60
C GLN A 189 23.23 6.20 -23.62
N VAL A 190 22.42 7.26 -23.52
CA VAL A 190 22.54 8.42 -24.44
C VAL A 190 23.83 9.19 -24.21
N ASP A 191 24.29 9.26 -22.96
CA ASP A 191 25.54 9.95 -22.59
C ASP A 191 26.81 9.10 -22.76
N MET A 192 26.68 7.82 -23.14
CA MET A 192 27.83 6.94 -23.42
C MET A 192 28.57 7.37 -24.69
N HIS A 193 29.91 7.33 -24.65
CA HIS A 193 30.74 7.54 -25.85
C HIS A 193 30.40 6.53 -26.96
N ASN A 194 30.13 5.27 -26.59
CA ASN A 194 29.70 4.21 -27.49
C ASN A 194 28.40 3.55 -26.98
N PRO A 195 27.20 4.01 -27.41
CA PRO A 195 25.91 3.49 -26.91
C PRO A 195 25.65 1.99 -27.18
N ARG A 196 26.43 1.37 -28.07
CA ARG A 196 26.33 -0.07 -28.42
C ARG A 196 26.94 -0.99 -27.35
N ASP A 197 27.84 -0.47 -26.52
CA ASP A 197 28.52 -1.26 -25.48
C ASP A 197 27.72 -1.35 -24.17
N ILE A 198 26.50 -0.80 -24.11
CA ILE A 198 25.65 -0.79 -22.92
C ILE A 198 25.43 -2.20 -22.34
N ASN A 199 25.28 -3.23 -23.18
CA ASN A 199 25.07 -4.60 -22.71
C ASN A 199 26.29 -5.14 -21.94
N LYS A 200 27.51 -4.78 -22.36
CA LYS A 200 28.74 -5.17 -21.65
C LYS A 200 28.82 -4.44 -20.30
N ALA A 201 28.47 -3.17 -20.28
CA ALA A 201 28.45 -2.36 -19.05
C ALA A 201 27.42 -2.87 -18.04
N ILE A 202 26.21 -3.20 -18.49
CA ILE A 202 25.14 -3.82 -17.68
C ILE A 202 25.68 -5.11 -17.06
N ILE A 203 26.13 -6.07 -17.89
CA ILE A 203 26.61 -7.37 -17.40
C ILE A 203 27.75 -7.20 -16.39
N PHE A 204 28.72 -6.34 -16.68
CA PHE A 204 29.83 -6.07 -15.77
C PHE A 204 29.34 -5.49 -14.43
N SER A 205 28.46 -4.48 -14.44
CA SER A 205 27.94 -3.85 -13.23
C SER A 205 27.15 -4.82 -12.34
N PHE A 206 26.33 -5.69 -12.95
CA PHE A 206 25.59 -6.73 -12.24
C PHE A 206 26.55 -7.79 -11.66
N ILE A 207 27.56 -8.24 -12.40
CA ILE A 207 28.58 -9.20 -11.89
C ILE A 207 29.30 -8.62 -10.67
N VAL A 208 29.77 -7.37 -10.75
CA VAL A 208 30.47 -6.71 -9.62
C VAL A 208 29.55 -6.60 -8.41
N SER A 209 28.29 -6.20 -8.62
CA SER A 209 27.30 -6.10 -7.54
C SER A 209 27.03 -7.47 -6.91
N MET A 210 26.85 -8.51 -7.72
CA MET A 210 26.60 -9.88 -7.24
C MET A 210 27.77 -10.42 -6.43
N LEU A 211 29.01 -10.14 -6.83
CA LEU A 211 30.20 -10.52 -6.08
C LEU A 211 30.25 -9.80 -4.72
N LEU A 212 30.04 -8.49 -4.69
CA LEU A 212 30.05 -7.71 -3.45
C LEU A 212 28.96 -8.17 -2.45
N PHE A 213 27.71 -8.28 -2.91
CA PHE A 213 26.60 -8.73 -2.07
C PHE A 213 26.71 -10.21 -1.70
N GLY A 214 27.18 -11.06 -2.62
CA GLY A 214 27.36 -12.49 -2.41
C GLY A 214 28.42 -12.78 -1.34
N ILE A 215 29.59 -12.14 -1.43
CA ILE A 215 30.66 -12.28 -0.42
C ILE A 215 30.16 -11.79 0.95
N THR A 216 29.54 -10.61 0.99
CA THR A 216 29.02 -10.04 2.24
C THR A 216 27.98 -10.94 2.90
N THR A 217 27.02 -11.45 2.12
CA THR A 217 25.96 -12.35 2.61
C THR A 217 26.53 -13.69 3.06
N GLY A 218 27.50 -14.25 2.31
CA GLY A 218 28.17 -15.49 2.66
C GLY A 218 28.94 -15.41 3.98
N LEU A 219 29.71 -14.33 4.17
CA LEU A 219 30.43 -14.07 5.43
C LEU A 219 29.47 -13.84 6.60
N ALA A 220 28.39 -13.08 6.38
CA ALA A 220 27.37 -12.83 7.39
C ALA A 220 26.65 -14.12 7.83
N MET A 221 26.26 -14.96 6.88
CA MET A 221 25.63 -16.25 7.16
C MET A 221 26.57 -17.20 7.88
N TRP A 222 27.85 -17.23 7.48
CA TRP A 222 28.86 -18.07 8.11
C TRP A 222 29.07 -17.71 9.58
N LYS A 223 29.13 -16.40 9.89
CA LYS A 223 29.45 -15.93 11.25
C LYS A 223 28.23 -15.79 12.16
N TYR A 224 27.12 -15.25 11.66
CA TYR A 224 25.96 -14.83 12.47
C TYR A 224 24.73 -15.73 12.30
N GLY A 225 24.72 -16.64 11.32
CA GLY A 225 23.60 -17.58 11.09
C GLY A 225 22.23 -16.90 10.97
N GLY A 226 21.26 -17.39 11.75
CA GLY A 226 19.88 -16.87 11.81
C GLY A 226 19.68 -15.51 12.50
N ASN A 227 20.73 -14.92 13.11
CA ASN A 227 20.62 -13.71 13.94
C ASN A 227 20.94 -12.40 13.21
N VAL A 228 21.16 -12.44 11.89
CA VAL A 228 21.44 -11.23 11.09
C VAL A 228 20.17 -10.38 10.95
N THR A 229 20.22 -9.16 11.48
CA THR A 229 19.20 -8.11 11.26
C THR A 229 19.22 -7.55 9.82
N ALA A 230 18.20 -6.77 9.46
CA ALA A 230 18.07 -6.17 8.12
C ALA A 230 19.23 -5.23 7.74
N ASN A 231 19.91 -4.63 8.72
CA ASN A 231 21.11 -3.83 8.51
C ASN A 231 22.33 -4.52 9.15
N ILE A 232 23.22 -5.05 8.32
CA ILE A 232 24.40 -5.78 8.78
C ILE A 232 25.30 -4.95 9.71
N LEU A 233 25.30 -3.61 9.56
CA LEU A 233 26.10 -2.68 10.37
C LEU A 233 25.68 -2.66 11.86
N GLN A 234 24.50 -3.19 12.18
CA GLN A 234 24.01 -3.32 13.56
C GLN A 234 24.53 -4.56 14.27
N ASN A 235 24.88 -5.62 13.54
CA ASN A 235 25.29 -6.91 14.14
C ASN A 235 26.78 -6.97 14.45
N VAL A 236 27.58 -6.17 13.74
CA VAL A 236 29.04 -6.13 13.83
C VAL A 236 29.49 -5.38 15.11
N PRO A 237 30.51 -5.85 15.84
CA PRO A 237 30.96 -5.25 17.09
C PRO A 237 31.49 -3.83 16.90
N THR A 238 31.38 -3.02 17.96
CA THR A 238 31.82 -1.61 17.97
C THR A 238 33.34 -1.51 17.85
N GLY A 239 33.81 -0.66 16.94
CA GLY A 239 35.23 -0.44 16.69
C GLY A 239 35.46 0.67 15.65
N PHE A 240 36.70 1.12 15.51
CA PHE A 240 37.04 2.20 14.58
C PHE A 240 36.71 1.87 13.11
N ALA A 241 36.92 0.62 12.71
CA ALA A 241 36.65 0.14 11.35
C ALA A 241 35.16 0.17 11.00
N ILE A 242 34.27 -0.26 11.90
CA ILE A 242 32.82 -0.24 11.66
C ILE A 242 32.26 1.19 11.71
N ASN A 243 32.77 2.05 12.59
CA ASN A 243 32.35 3.46 12.65
C ASN A 243 32.70 4.19 11.34
N SER A 244 33.89 3.90 10.79
CA SER A 244 34.30 4.39 9.47
C SER A 244 33.39 3.84 8.37
N ALA A 245 33.06 2.53 8.41
CA ALA A 245 32.16 1.92 7.44
C ALA A 245 30.73 2.50 7.49
N ILE A 246 30.19 2.80 8.67
CA ILE A 246 28.87 3.42 8.84
C ILE A 246 28.85 4.82 8.22
N LEU A 247 29.87 5.63 8.48
CA LEU A 247 29.98 6.97 7.92
C LEU A 247 30.10 6.94 6.39
N LEU A 248 30.94 6.03 5.86
CA LEU A 248 31.12 5.86 4.42
C LEU A 248 29.86 5.31 3.74
N ALA A 249 29.13 4.41 4.39
CA ALA A 249 27.84 3.92 3.90
C ALA A 249 26.80 5.05 3.81
N ALA A 250 26.73 5.93 4.83
CA ALA A 250 25.85 7.09 4.80
C ALA A 250 26.24 8.07 3.68
N LEU A 251 27.53 8.38 3.55
CA LEU A 251 28.05 9.23 2.48
C LEU A 251 27.72 8.66 1.09
N GLN A 252 27.89 7.36 0.92
CA GLN A 252 27.62 6.70 -0.34
C GLN A 252 26.16 6.76 -0.77
N LEU A 253 25.22 6.63 0.18
CA LEU A 253 23.79 6.75 -0.08
C LEU A 253 23.42 8.17 -0.54
N CYS A 254 24.06 9.20 0.04
CA CYS A 254 23.92 10.58 -0.41
C CYS A 254 24.41 10.77 -1.85
N LEU A 255 25.61 10.26 -2.18
CA LEU A 255 26.19 10.39 -3.53
C LEU A 255 25.37 9.62 -4.57
N SER A 256 24.89 8.43 -4.24
CA SER A 256 24.04 7.61 -5.11
C SER A 256 22.69 8.27 -5.38
N SER A 257 22.11 8.90 -4.35
CA SER A 257 20.88 9.68 -4.49
C SER A 257 21.04 10.81 -5.51
N ALA A 258 22.19 11.50 -5.53
CA ALA A 258 22.45 12.59 -6.47
C ALA A 258 22.44 12.13 -7.94
N LEU A 259 22.95 10.92 -8.20
CA LEU A 259 22.92 10.31 -9.53
C LEU A 259 21.50 9.86 -9.91
N GLY A 260 20.79 9.22 -8.98
CA GLY A 260 19.44 8.69 -9.22
C GLY A 260 18.41 9.77 -9.56
N HIS A 261 18.42 10.89 -8.84
CA HIS A 261 17.45 11.98 -9.05
C HIS A 261 17.73 12.84 -10.28
N SER A 262 18.89 12.69 -10.93
CA SER A 262 19.28 13.53 -12.06
C SER A 262 18.26 13.50 -13.20
N ALA A 263 17.73 12.31 -13.53
CA ALA A 263 16.71 12.15 -14.56
C ALA A 263 15.38 12.84 -14.20
N LEU A 264 14.94 12.74 -12.94
CA LEU A 264 13.74 13.42 -12.45
C LEU A 264 13.89 14.94 -12.49
N PHE A 265 15.05 15.46 -12.08
CA PHE A 265 15.31 16.90 -12.11
C PHE A 265 15.32 17.45 -13.52
N GLN A 266 15.96 16.75 -14.47
CA GLN A 266 15.97 17.17 -15.87
C GLN A 266 14.56 17.22 -16.47
N HIS A 267 13.69 16.25 -16.12
CA HIS A 267 12.33 16.24 -16.60
C HIS A 267 11.47 17.38 -16.01
N LEU A 268 11.60 17.66 -14.71
CA LEU A 268 10.88 18.76 -14.08
C LEU A 268 11.38 20.13 -14.56
N GLU A 269 12.69 20.30 -14.71
CA GLU A 269 13.29 21.51 -15.29
C GLU A 269 12.74 21.82 -16.69
N ASP A 270 12.56 20.79 -17.51
CA ASP A 270 11.97 20.91 -18.84
C ASP A 270 10.51 21.33 -18.82
N LYS A 271 9.73 20.69 -17.93
CA LYS A 271 8.31 21.00 -17.78
C LYS A 271 8.09 22.43 -17.32
N PHE A 272 9.00 22.97 -16.50
CA PHE A 272 8.98 24.35 -16.01
C PHE A 272 9.81 25.33 -16.87
N GLN A 273 10.30 24.90 -18.05
CA GLN A 273 11.10 25.71 -18.97
C GLN A 273 12.30 26.42 -18.33
N ILE A 274 13.03 25.70 -17.47
CA ILE A 274 14.20 26.23 -16.76
C ILE A 274 15.46 26.09 -17.62
N GLU A 275 16.29 27.13 -17.63
CA GLU A 275 17.56 27.15 -18.36
C GLU A 275 18.57 26.11 -17.84
N ARG A 276 19.45 25.64 -18.72
CA ARG A 276 20.45 24.59 -18.42
C ARG A 276 21.61 25.09 -17.56
N SER A 277 21.84 26.40 -17.54
CA SER A 277 22.88 27.06 -16.75
C SER A 277 22.60 26.92 -15.24
N PHE A 278 23.64 27.11 -14.42
CA PHE A 278 23.45 27.15 -12.97
C PHE A 278 22.67 28.42 -12.61
N GLY A 279 21.49 28.26 -12.00
CA GLY A 279 20.61 29.37 -11.67
C GLY A 279 19.76 29.12 -10.43
N TRP A 280 19.30 30.19 -9.77
CA TRP A 280 18.58 30.10 -8.50
C TRP A 280 17.25 29.32 -8.60
N LYS A 281 16.54 29.42 -9.73
CA LYS A 281 15.29 28.67 -10.00
C LYS A 281 15.51 27.15 -9.96
N ARG A 282 16.67 26.71 -10.47
CA ARG A 282 17.09 25.30 -10.46
C ARG A 282 17.41 24.84 -9.03
N CYS A 283 18.14 25.64 -8.26
CA CYS A 283 18.41 25.35 -6.86
C CYS A 283 17.10 25.22 -6.07
N ALA A 284 16.15 26.14 -6.28
CA ALA A 284 14.87 26.15 -5.59
C ALA A 284 14.04 24.87 -5.86
N ILE A 285 13.86 24.48 -7.13
CA ILE A 285 13.05 23.31 -7.48
C ILE A 285 13.70 22.01 -7.00
N ARG A 286 15.02 21.85 -7.15
CA ARG A 286 15.71 20.64 -6.68
C ARG A 286 15.68 20.53 -5.16
N SER A 287 15.91 21.63 -4.45
CA SER A 287 15.80 21.66 -2.98
C SER A 287 14.36 21.42 -2.52
N ALA A 288 13.34 21.89 -3.25
CA ALA A 288 11.94 21.62 -2.93
C ALA A 288 11.59 20.11 -3.07
N ILE A 289 12.13 19.43 -4.07
CA ILE A 289 11.93 17.98 -4.26
C ILE A 289 12.61 17.19 -3.13
N VAL A 290 13.83 17.57 -2.75
CA VAL A 290 14.54 16.94 -1.61
C VAL A 290 13.75 17.16 -0.31
N PHE A 291 13.28 18.38 -0.07
CA PHE A 291 12.44 18.70 1.09
C PHE A 291 11.14 17.88 1.11
N PHE A 292 10.48 17.74 -0.03
CA PHE A 292 9.30 16.89 -0.15
C PHE A 292 9.60 15.42 0.16
N GLY A 293 10.77 14.92 -0.29
CA GLY A 293 11.28 13.59 0.07
C GLY A 293 11.51 13.42 1.57
N VAL A 294 12.02 14.45 2.26
CA VAL A 294 12.21 14.47 3.73
C VAL A 294 10.87 14.39 4.46
N VAL A 295 9.88 15.19 4.06
CA VAL A 295 8.52 15.17 4.66
C VAL A 295 7.86 13.80 4.52
N ILE A 296 7.98 13.18 3.35
CA ILE A 296 7.46 11.82 3.14
C ILE A 296 8.27 10.80 3.97
N GLY A 297 9.60 10.94 4.03
CA GLY A 297 10.46 10.10 4.86
C GLY A 297 10.09 10.13 6.34
N GLU A 298 9.75 11.31 6.89
CA GLU A 298 9.29 11.45 8.28
C GLU A 298 7.98 10.69 8.53
N SER A 299 7.12 10.60 7.52
CA SER A 299 5.82 9.92 7.61
C SER A 299 5.92 8.39 7.54
N VAL A 300 7.11 7.85 7.24
CA VAL A 300 7.34 6.42 7.03
C VAL A 300 7.91 5.77 8.29
N PRO A 301 7.21 4.79 8.89
CA PRO A 301 7.68 4.13 10.12
C PRO A 301 8.80 3.10 9.87
N ARG A 302 8.91 2.55 8.66
CA ARG A 302 9.82 1.45 8.31
C ARG A 302 10.26 1.50 6.84
N PHE A 303 11.58 1.49 6.60
CA PHE A 303 12.14 1.62 5.25
C PHE A 303 11.99 0.36 4.38
N ASP A 304 11.97 -0.83 4.99
CA ASP A 304 11.84 -2.10 4.28
C ASP A 304 10.46 -2.29 3.62
N ILE A 305 9.40 -1.83 4.30
CA ILE A 305 8.04 -1.79 3.74
C ILE A 305 7.99 -0.86 2.52
N VAL A 306 8.67 0.28 2.57
CA VAL A 306 8.71 1.22 1.44
C VAL A 306 9.44 0.63 0.24
N MET A 307 10.58 -0.05 0.45
CA MET A 307 11.28 -0.75 -0.63
C MET A 307 10.43 -1.87 -1.25
N ALA A 308 9.75 -2.66 -0.42
CA ALA A 308 8.86 -3.71 -0.89
C ALA A 308 7.68 -3.16 -1.70
N LEU A 309 7.07 -2.07 -1.22
CA LEU A 309 5.94 -1.41 -1.89
C LEU A 309 6.36 -0.81 -3.23
N ILE A 310 7.42 0.00 -3.26
CA ILE A 310 7.92 0.63 -4.49
C ILE A 310 8.34 -0.46 -5.48
N GLY A 311 9.11 -1.45 -5.02
CA GLY A 311 9.59 -2.54 -5.85
C GLY A 311 8.47 -3.40 -6.46
N GLY A 312 7.47 -3.75 -5.65
CA GLY A 312 6.33 -4.56 -6.10
C GLY A 312 5.36 -3.81 -7.01
N SER A 313 5.08 -2.53 -6.72
CA SER A 313 4.00 -1.78 -7.39
C SER A 313 4.45 -0.84 -8.52
N LEU A 314 5.62 -0.21 -8.39
CA LEU A 314 6.12 0.78 -9.35
C LEU A 314 7.21 0.19 -10.25
N THR A 315 8.21 -0.42 -9.63
CA THR A 315 9.34 -1.03 -10.34
C THR A 315 8.92 -2.25 -11.15
N GLY A 316 8.07 -3.13 -10.60
CA GLY A 316 7.62 -4.35 -11.27
C GLY A 316 7.12 -4.13 -12.71
N PRO A 317 6.12 -3.26 -12.95
CA PRO A 317 5.64 -2.94 -14.29
C PRO A 317 6.70 -2.30 -15.20
N LEU A 318 7.53 -1.39 -14.68
CA LEU A 318 8.57 -0.70 -15.45
C LEU A 318 9.72 -1.62 -15.86
N VAL A 319 10.03 -2.63 -15.05
CA VAL A 319 11.16 -3.54 -15.26
C VAL A 319 10.75 -4.78 -16.04
N PHE A 320 9.67 -5.45 -15.64
CA PHE A 320 9.36 -6.77 -16.19
C PHE A 320 8.34 -6.74 -17.33
N VAL A 321 7.47 -5.72 -17.39
CA VAL A 321 6.39 -5.65 -18.38
C VAL A 321 6.75 -4.73 -19.54
N LEU A 322 7.22 -3.52 -19.24
CA LEU A 322 7.46 -2.49 -20.24
C LEU A 322 8.57 -2.87 -21.27
N PRO A 323 9.77 -3.34 -20.88
CA PRO A 323 10.85 -3.57 -21.84
C PRO A 323 10.55 -4.66 -22.88
N PRO A 324 9.95 -5.83 -22.53
CA PRO A 324 9.52 -6.82 -23.52
C PRO A 324 8.49 -6.28 -24.51
N LEU A 325 7.52 -5.49 -24.05
CA LEU A 325 6.49 -4.89 -24.90
C LEU A 325 7.09 -3.88 -25.89
N MET A 326 7.94 -2.98 -25.39
CA MET A 326 8.63 -1.99 -26.22
C MET A 326 9.49 -2.65 -27.29
N HIS A 327 10.24 -3.69 -26.92
CA HIS A 327 11.12 -4.40 -27.85
C HIS A 327 10.36 -5.14 -28.94
N ALA A 328 9.30 -5.88 -28.57
CA ALA A 328 8.48 -6.61 -29.54
C ALA A 328 7.87 -5.65 -30.57
N ARG A 329 7.41 -4.47 -30.13
CA ARG A 329 6.88 -3.42 -31.01
C ARG A 329 7.98 -2.75 -31.85
N ALA A 330 9.12 -2.43 -31.26
CA ALA A 330 10.25 -1.84 -31.98
C ALA A 330 10.76 -2.76 -33.10
N VAL A 331 10.85 -4.07 -32.87
CA VAL A 331 11.20 -5.07 -33.90
C VAL A 331 10.12 -5.10 -34.99
N SER A 332 8.84 -5.13 -34.64
CA SER A 332 7.75 -5.08 -35.63
C SER A 332 7.78 -3.81 -36.50
N LEU A 333 8.14 -2.66 -35.93
CA LEU A 333 8.31 -1.41 -36.68
C LEU A 333 9.53 -1.45 -37.60
N LYS A 334 10.64 -2.03 -37.15
CA LYS A 334 11.83 -2.27 -37.98
C LYS A 334 11.55 -3.17 -39.17
N ASP A 335 10.82 -4.27 -38.96
CA ASP A 335 10.47 -5.20 -40.03
C ASP A 335 9.56 -4.53 -41.07
N ARG A 336 8.61 -3.68 -40.62
CA ARG A 336 7.77 -2.88 -41.53
C ARG A 336 8.56 -1.82 -42.30
N ALA A 337 9.49 -1.13 -41.66
CA ALA A 337 10.34 -0.13 -42.31
C ALA A 337 11.25 -0.75 -43.39
N ASN A 338 11.78 -1.95 -43.12
CA ASN A 338 12.58 -2.71 -44.09
C ASN A 338 11.74 -3.25 -45.27
N HIS A 339 10.46 -3.55 -45.05
CA HIS A 339 9.55 -3.98 -46.12
C HIS A 339 9.17 -2.84 -47.10
N VAL A 340 9.19 -1.58 -46.66
CA VAL A 340 8.90 -0.42 -47.53
C VAL A 340 10.09 -0.04 -48.44
N SER A 341 11.30 -0.54 -48.13
CA SER A 341 12.54 -0.19 -48.85
C SER A 341 12.98 -1.19 -49.93
N THR A 342 12.13 -2.15 -50.30
CA THR A 342 12.33 -3.01 -51.49
C THR A 342 11.40 -2.55 -52.61
N PRO A 343 11.91 -2.09 -53.78
CA PRO A 343 11.04 -1.77 -54.90
C PRO A 343 10.60 -3.09 -55.56
N GLU A 344 9.48 -3.64 -55.11
CA GLU A 344 8.82 -4.72 -55.83
C GLU A 344 8.15 -4.16 -57.09
N ILE A 345 8.69 -4.61 -58.22
CA ILE A 345 8.12 -4.49 -59.55
C ILE A 345 6.71 -5.08 -59.52
N TYR A 346 5.68 -4.24 -59.67
CA TYR A 346 4.31 -4.67 -59.84
C TYR A 346 4.16 -5.42 -61.18
N SER A 347 3.92 -6.73 -61.14
CA SER A 347 3.34 -7.46 -62.27
C SER A 347 1.82 -7.24 -62.28
N ALA A 348 1.37 -6.37 -63.16
CA ALA A 348 -0.04 -6.21 -63.48
C ALA A 348 -0.52 -7.41 -64.29
N ALA A 349 -1.02 -8.47 -63.64
CA ALA A 349 -1.71 -9.57 -64.35
C ALA A 349 -2.70 -10.43 -63.56
N GLU A 350 -2.95 -10.21 -62.26
CA GLU A 350 -3.70 -11.21 -61.48
C GLU A 350 -4.80 -10.67 -60.53
N ARG A 351 -5.45 -9.57 -60.92
CA ARG A 351 -6.75 -9.17 -60.33
C ARG A 351 -7.73 -8.67 -61.40
N ARG A 352 -8.10 -9.57 -62.31
CA ARG A 352 -9.41 -9.54 -62.96
C ARG A 352 -9.94 -10.96 -62.98
N LEU A 353 -10.73 -11.28 -61.96
CA LEU A 353 -11.75 -12.34 -61.94
C LEU A 353 -12.23 -12.44 -60.49
N ASN A 354 -13.22 -11.62 -60.12
CA ASN A 354 -14.44 -12.08 -59.45
C ASN A 354 -15.29 -10.92 -58.92
N MET A 355 -16.56 -11.00 -59.31
CA MET A 355 -17.77 -10.44 -58.67
C MET A 355 -18.03 -8.94 -58.77
N SER A 356 -18.87 -8.67 -59.77
CA SER A 356 -19.97 -7.70 -59.80
C SER A 356 -20.92 -7.76 -58.59
N ASP A 357 -21.66 -6.65 -58.44
CA ASP A 357 -22.84 -6.38 -57.60
C ASP A 357 -22.60 -5.90 -56.17
N VAL A 358 -22.51 -4.57 -55.98
CA VAL A 358 -23.27 -3.87 -54.93
C VAL A 358 -23.63 -2.44 -55.38
N ASN A 359 -24.92 -2.13 -55.20
CA ASN A 359 -25.63 -0.85 -55.38
C ASN A 359 -24.94 0.39 -54.80
N LEU A 360 -25.13 1.50 -55.52
CA LEU A 360 -24.90 2.88 -55.06
C LEU A 360 -25.85 3.26 -53.91
N ASP A 361 -25.31 3.91 -52.87
CA ASP A 361 -26.02 4.93 -52.09
C ASP A 361 -25.13 6.19 -52.01
N PRO A 362 -25.57 7.34 -52.55
CA PRO A 362 -24.79 8.57 -52.57
C PRO A 362 -25.14 9.43 -51.35
N ARG A 363 -24.29 9.42 -50.33
CA ARG A 363 -24.18 10.56 -49.41
C ARG A 363 -22.85 10.50 -48.64
N ILE A 364 -22.17 11.65 -48.67
CA ILE A 364 -20.95 12.07 -47.93
C ILE A 364 -19.73 12.23 -48.83
N HIS A 365 -19.67 13.42 -49.45
CA HIS A 365 -18.45 14.18 -49.78
C HIS A 365 -17.61 14.41 -48.50
N SER A 366 -16.29 14.61 -48.48
CA SER A 366 -15.45 15.32 -49.46
C SER A 366 -13.97 14.90 -49.43
N ARG A 367 -13.42 14.80 -50.63
CA ARG A 367 -12.05 15.09 -51.12
C ARG A 367 -11.03 15.68 -50.13
N SER A 368 -9.81 15.15 -50.16
CA SER A 368 -8.71 15.87 -50.82
C SER A 368 -7.77 14.89 -51.55
N VAL A 369 -7.53 15.23 -52.82
CA VAL A 369 -6.52 14.65 -53.71
C VAL A 369 -5.48 15.75 -53.88
N TYR A 370 -4.19 15.42 -53.79
CA TYR A 370 -3.11 16.23 -54.35
C TYR A 370 -2.42 15.39 -55.43
N ASP A 371 -2.28 15.97 -56.62
CA ASP A 371 -1.51 15.46 -57.75
C ASP A 371 -0.61 16.58 -58.30
N GLY A 372 0.61 16.20 -58.72
CA GLY A 372 1.51 16.88 -59.68
C GLY A 372 2.52 17.91 -59.11
N PHE A 373 3.72 18.13 -59.69
CA PHE A 373 4.58 17.42 -60.66
C PHE A 373 6.01 18.03 -60.55
N LEU A 374 7.02 17.36 -61.13
CA LEU A 374 8.47 17.62 -61.10
C LEU A 374 8.97 18.98 -61.66
N GLY A 375 10.09 19.45 -61.10
CA GLY A 375 11.09 20.30 -61.76
C GLY A 375 12.43 20.29 -60.99
N VAL A 376 13.53 19.96 -61.66
CA VAL A 376 14.93 19.84 -61.18
C VAL A 376 15.74 20.92 -61.95
N PRO A 377 16.79 21.63 -61.43
CA PRO A 377 18.08 21.00 -61.10
C PRO A 377 18.97 21.58 -59.98
N LYS A 378 20.08 20.86 -59.79
CA LYS A 378 21.05 20.82 -58.68
C LYS A 378 21.87 22.11 -58.45
N SER A 379 22.23 22.25 -57.16
CA SER A 379 23.46 22.81 -56.57
C SER A 379 23.38 24.19 -55.91
N ILE A 380 23.97 24.24 -54.70
CA ILE A 380 24.11 25.31 -53.68
C ILE A 380 23.13 25.19 -52.48
N PRO A 381 23.61 25.38 -51.23
CA PRO A 381 22.95 24.90 -50.00
C PRO A 381 22.44 26.05 -49.12
N TYR A 382 21.13 26.15 -48.86
CA TYR A 382 20.61 26.99 -47.77
C TYR A 382 19.31 26.42 -47.16
N GLN A 383 19.29 26.53 -45.83
CA GLN A 383 18.16 26.61 -44.88
C GLN A 383 16.74 26.52 -45.44
N TYR A 384 15.92 25.67 -44.79
CA TYR A 384 14.54 26.03 -44.53
C TYR A 384 14.20 25.85 -43.05
N SER A 385 13.93 27.00 -42.45
CA SER A 385 13.22 27.20 -41.20
C SER A 385 11.84 26.53 -41.26
N TYR A 386 11.42 25.91 -40.17
CA TYR A 386 10.00 25.65 -39.92
C TYR A 386 9.60 26.38 -38.65
N VAL A 387 8.70 27.34 -38.85
CA VAL A 387 8.03 28.17 -37.86
C VAL A 387 7.01 27.30 -37.12
N TYR A 388 7.03 27.38 -35.79
CA TYR A 388 6.01 26.80 -34.92
C TYR A 388 4.74 27.65 -34.97
N TYR A 389 3.59 27.04 -35.25
CA TYR A 389 2.30 27.66 -34.95
C TYR A 389 1.97 27.41 -33.47
N TYR A 390 1.93 28.48 -32.69
CA TYR A 390 1.21 28.55 -31.42
C TYR A 390 -0.20 29.05 -31.74
N ASP A 391 -1.21 28.28 -31.34
CA ASP A 391 -2.59 28.77 -31.20
C ASP A 391 -2.63 29.77 -30.04
N MET A 392 -3.03 31.01 -30.32
CA MET A 392 -3.58 31.94 -29.33
C MET A 392 -4.78 32.63 -29.99
N GLU A 393 -5.95 32.43 -29.39
CA GLU A 393 -7.21 33.06 -29.73
C GLU A 393 -7.17 34.58 -29.48
N ASN A 394 -7.73 35.32 -30.45
CA ASN A 394 -8.63 36.48 -30.34
C ASN A 394 -8.39 37.54 -29.25
N ASP A 395 -8.14 38.80 -29.65
CA ASP A 395 -9.23 39.76 -29.93
C ASP A 395 -8.70 41.17 -30.32
N ILE A 396 -9.17 41.63 -31.48
CA ILE A 396 -9.80 42.93 -31.79
C ILE A 396 -9.05 44.29 -31.58
N ASP A 397 -8.83 44.91 -32.74
CA ASP A 397 -8.96 46.31 -33.19
C ASP A 397 -7.99 47.47 -32.84
N GLU A 398 -7.61 48.08 -33.98
CA GLU A 398 -7.49 49.50 -34.33
C GLU A 398 -6.28 50.36 -33.90
N ARG A 399 -5.53 50.75 -34.97
CA ARG A 399 -5.13 52.11 -35.39
C ARG A 399 -3.65 52.53 -35.35
N LEU A 400 -3.22 52.93 -36.55
CA LEU A 400 -2.37 54.07 -36.97
C LEU A 400 -0.86 54.02 -36.69
N GLU A 401 -0.05 54.03 -37.77
CA GLU A 401 0.88 55.13 -38.19
C GLU A 401 2.17 55.12 -37.35
N GLU A 402 3.41 55.33 -37.82
CA GLU A 402 4.02 55.79 -39.06
C GLU A 402 5.54 55.57 -38.88
N ASN A 403 6.28 55.51 -39.99
CA ASN A 403 7.59 56.15 -40.20
C ASN A 403 8.95 55.60 -39.68
N GLU A 404 9.87 55.51 -40.67
CA GLU A 404 11.27 56.00 -40.69
C GLU A 404 12.38 55.19 -39.97
N ILE A 405 13.67 55.15 -40.36
CA ILE A 405 14.51 55.56 -41.52
C ILE A 405 15.92 54.94 -41.27
N ASP A 406 16.66 54.66 -42.35
CA ASP A 406 18.13 54.61 -42.62
C ASP A 406 19.20 54.36 -41.51
N HIS A 407 20.21 53.51 -41.82
CA HIS A 407 21.52 53.93 -42.39
C HIS A 407 22.60 52.81 -42.36
N GLU A 408 23.20 52.60 -43.53
CA GLU A 408 24.62 52.44 -43.94
C GLU A 408 25.76 51.84 -43.07
N GLU A 409 26.56 51.04 -43.80
CA GLU A 409 28.04 50.93 -43.88
C GLU A 409 28.89 50.58 -42.63
N ASN A 410 29.79 49.59 -42.72
CA ASN A 410 31.10 49.68 -43.39
C ASN A 410 31.94 48.39 -43.27
N TYR A 411 32.85 48.18 -44.23
CA TYR A 411 33.80 47.08 -44.34
C TYR A 411 35.14 47.37 -43.62
N SER A 412 35.86 46.34 -43.16
CA SER A 412 37.25 46.00 -43.58
C SER A 412 38.11 45.24 -42.55
N ASN A 413 39.08 44.48 -43.09
CA ASN A 413 40.33 43.92 -42.53
C ASN A 413 40.24 42.51 -41.88
N LEU A 414 40.70 41.38 -42.47
CA LEU A 414 41.94 40.98 -43.18
C LEU A 414 43.07 40.61 -42.19
N ILE A 415 43.63 39.38 -42.33
CA ILE A 415 45.06 38.99 -42.25
C ILE A 415 45.31 37.52 -41.75
N THR A 416 45.87 36.72 -42.67
CA THR A 416 46.87 35.60 -42.60
C THR A 416 46.54 34.26 -41.91
N LEU A 417 46.57 33.10 -42.59
CA LEU A 417 47.62 32.33 -43.32
C LEU A 417 48.27 31.25 -42.43
N ASN A 418 47.97 29.96 -42.68
CA ASN A 418 48.91 29.01 -43.32
C ASN A 418 48.40 27.55 -43.31
N GLU A 419 48.13 27.07 -44.52
CA GLU A 419 48.59 25.83 -45.17
C GLU A 419 49.00 24.60 -44.34
N PHE A 420 48.48 23.43 -44.73
CA PHE A 420 49.27 22.32 -45.32
C PHE A 420 48.35 21.37 -46.15
N SER A 421 48.29 21.57 -47.48
CA SER A 421 48.92 20.73 -48.54
C SER A 421 49.00 19.19 -48.32
N LEU A 422 48.79 18.25 -49.26
CA LEU A 422 48.61 18.19 -50.73
C LEU A 422 48.29 16.72 -51.13
N MET A 423 47.52 16.53 -52.23
CA MET A 423 47.64 15.50 -53.31
C MET A 423 47.68 13.98 -52.95
N LYS A 424 47.14 13.01 -53.73
CA LYS A 424 47.04 12.81 -55.19
C LYS A 424 46.17 11.56 -55.49
N ARG A 425 45.30 11.65 -56.52
CA ARG A 425 45.08 10.76 -57.71
C ARG A 425 45.20 9.23 -57.55
N ASP A 426 44.35 8.38 -58.14
CA ASP A 426 44.01 8.29 -59.56
C ASP A 426 42.74 7.43 -59.82
N CYS A 427 42.06 7.75 -60.93
CA CYS A 427 41.38 6.92 -61.96
C CYS A 427 40.82 5.52 -61.55
N GLN A 428 39.65 5.03 -62.01
CA GLN A 428 39.17 4.98 -63.39
C GLN A 428 37.71 4.44 -63.43
N GLU A 429 36.85 5.04 -64.25
CA GLU A 429 35.55 4.50 -64.68
C GLU A 429 35.76 3.40 -65.75
N GLU A 430 34.83 2.43 -65.86
CA GLU A 430 34.14 2.19 -67.14
C GLU A 430 32.92 1.26 -66.98
N ALA A 431 31.87 1.62 -67.72
CA ALA A 431 30.57 0.99 -67.77
C ALA A 431 30.48 0.02 -68.97
N ILE A 432 29.67 -1.04 -68.84
CA ILE A 432 29.21 -1.86 -69.99
C ILE A 432 27.68 -1.89 -69.98
N LEU A 433 27.09 -1.29 -71.03
CA LEU A 433 25.69 -1.40 -71.42
C LEU A 433 25.47 -2.71 -72.18
N ILE A 434 24.38 -3.44 -71.89
CA ILE A 434 23.83 -4.45 -72.80
C ILE A 434 22.31 -4.27 -72.92
N ASP A 435 21.90 -4.26 -74.19
CA ASP A 435 20.60 -3.95 -74.77
C ASP A 435 19.54 -5.05 -74.54
N ALA A 436 18.29 -4.62 -74.37
CA ALA A 436 17.11 -5.42 -74.06
C ALA A 436 16.31 -5.71 -75.34
N SER A 437 16.78 -6.65 -76.17
CA SER A 437 16.08 -6.94 -77.44
C SER A 437 16.17 -8.38 -77.96
N GLN A 438 16.42 -9.41 -77.14
CA GLN A 438 16.28 -10.81 -77.59
C GLN A 438 15.56 -11.75 -76.60
N PRO A 439 14.48 -12.45 -77.03
CA PRO A 439 13.89 -13.54 -76.29
C PRO A 439 14.45 -14.88 -76.78
N SER A 440 14.87 -15.78 -75.88
CA SER A 440 15.07 -17.19 -76.26
C SER A 440 14.56 -18.16 -75.19
N LEU A 441 13.91 -19.18 -75.73
CA LEU A 441 13.02 -20.15 -75.10
C LEU A 441 13.77 -21.44 -74.69
N LYS A 442 13.14 -22.11 -73.71
CA LYS A 442 12.98 -23.58 -73.55
C LYS A 442 14.09 -24.42 -72.87
N ASN A 443 13.66 -24.97 -71.73
CA ASN A 443 13.63 -26.41 -71.34
C ASN A 443 14.99 -27.12 -71.14
N ARG A 444 15.22 -27.96 -70.12
CA ARG A 444 14.40 -29.11 -69.70
C ARG A 444 14.90 -29.72 -68.36
N ARG A 445 13.94 -30.11 -67.51
CA ARG A 445 13.89 -31.20 -66.49
C ARG A 445 15.16 -32.04 -66.20
N ARG A 446 15.44 -32.28 -64.91
CA ARG A 446 15.44 -33.63 -64.29
C ARG A 446 15.38 -33.61 -62.75
N ARG A 447 14.46 -34.40 -62.18
CA ARG A 447 14.30 -34.78 -60.77
C ARG A 447 15.48 -35.62 -60.29
N ILE A 448 15.91 -35.48 -59.02
CA ILE A 448 16.38 -36.60 -58.14
C ILE A 448 15.98 -36.30 -56.68
N HIS A 449 15.66 -37.39 -55.97
CA HIS A 449 15.11 -37.57 -54.61
C HIS A 449 16.01 -37.13 -53.42
N LEU A 450 15.32 -36.99 -52.27
CA LEU A 450 15.83 -36.86 -50.89
C LEU A 450 16.95 -37.86 -50.51
N ALA A 451 17.87 -37.36 -49.68
CA ALA A 451 18.56 -38.12 -48.63
C ALA A 451 18.68 -37.25 -47.36
N GLN A 452 18.22 -37.76 -46.22
CA GLN A 452 18.53 -37.26 -44.86
C GLN A 452 19.93 -37.76 -44.46
N ALA A 453 20.75 -37.03 -43.72
CA ALA A 453 20.70 -36.79 -42.26
C ALA A 453 21.94 -35.93 -41.85
N PRO A 454 22.25 -35.67 -40.56
CA PRO A 454 21.46 -35.11 -39.44
C PRO A 454 22.18 -33.89 -38.79
N SER A 455 21.47 -33.02 -38.05
CA SER A 455 22.14 -32.19 -37.03
C SER A 455 21.37 -32.14 -35.70
N LYS A 456 22.09 -32.57 -34.65
CA LYS A 456 21.86 -32.35 -33.22
C LYS A 456 22.02 -30.84 -32.96
N SER A 457 21.37 -30.11 -32.05
CA SER A 457 20.60 -30.38 -30.82
C SER A 457 19.88 -29.05 -30.44
N PRO A 458 18.98 -29.04 -29.43
CA PRO A 458 17.77 -28.22 -29.35
C PRO A 458 17.84 -27.16 -28.22
N ILE A 459 16.69 -26.65 -27.74
CA ILE A 459 16.44 -25.86 -26.49
C ILE A 459 15.98 -24.40 -26.71
N LEU A 460 16.42 -23.69 -27.74
CA LEU A 460 16.05 -22.25 -27.87
C LEU A 460 14.64 -21.97 -28.42
N CYS A 461 14.00 -22.95 -29.06
CA CYS A 461 12.68 -22.75 -29.68
C CYS A 461 11.50 -22.91 -28.69
N ASP A 462 11.74 -23.53 -27.53
CA ASP A 462 10.70 -23.81 -26.52
C ASP A 462 10.51 -22.67 -25.50
N LEU A 463 11.59 -21.93 -25.20
CA LEU A 463 11.56 -20.78 -24.28
C LEU A 463 10.72 -19.61 -24.85
N LYS A 464 10.78 -19.40 -26.16
CA LYS A 464 10.04 -18.30 -26.83
C LYS A 464 8.53 -18.58 -26.89
N LYS A 465 8.13 -19.85 -26.97
CA LYS A 465 6.72 -20.29 -26.93
C LYS A 465 6.15 -20.25 -25.51
N THR A 466 6.91 -20.71 -24.52
CA THR A 466 6.51 -20.66 -23.10
C THR A 466 6.38 -19.22 -22.59
N MET A 467 7.24 -18.30 -23.03
CA MET A 467 7.17 -16.87 -22.67
C MET A 467 6.00 -16.12 -23.33
N ASN A 468 5.66 -16.45 -24.58
CA ASN A 468 4.47 -15.91 -25.24
C ASN A 468 3.18 -16.45 -24.59
N TRP A 469 3.19 -17.71 -24.15
CA TRP A 469 2.09 -18.31 -23.38
C TRP A 469 1.93 -17.62 -22.01
N PHE A 470 3.02 -17.32 -21.30
CA PHE A 470 2.98 -16.56 -20.04
C PHE A 470 2.42 -15.14 -20.22
N SER A 471 2.82 -14.46 -21.29
CA SER A 471 2.32 -13.12 -21.63
C SER A 471 0.83 -13.15 -21.97
N TYR A 472 0.37 -14.18 -22.68
CA TYR A 472 -1.05 -14.39 -23.00
C TYR A 472 -1.86 -14.79 -21.75
N PHE A 473 -1.28 -15.60 -20.85
CA PHE A 473 -1.91 -16.04 -19.61
C PHE A 473 -2.12 -14.89 -18.62
N ILE A 474 -1.18 -13.95 -18.53
CA ILE A 474 -1.32 -12.73 -17.72
C ILE A 474 -2.46 -11.84 -18.26
N VAL A 475 -2.53 -11.67 -19.59
CA VAL A 475 -3.57 -10.82 -20.22
C VAL A 475 -4.96 -11.45 -20.12
N VAL A 476 -5.08 -12.77 -20.26
CA VAL A 476 -6.38 -13.46 -20.17
C VAL A 476 -6.84 -13.66 -18.72
N SER A 477 -5.92 -13.88 -17.77
CA SER A 477 -6.28 -14.07 -16.35
C SER A 477 -6.70 -12.76 -15.65
N PHE A 478 -6.21 -11.60 -16.08
CA PHE A 478 -6.58 -10.31 -15.49
C PHE A 478 -7.87 -9.70 -16.06
N PHE A 479 -8.24 -10.02 -17.30
CA PHE A 479 -9.37 -9.36 -17.98
C PHE A 479 -10.62 -10.23 -18.16
N ASN A 480 -10.61 -11.48 -17.70
CA ASN A 480 -11.74 -12.38 -17.92
C ASN A 480 -12.07 -13.25 -16.70
N LYS A 481 -12.36 -12.63 -15.55
CA LYS A 481 -13.11 -13.31 -14.48
C LYS A 481 -14.59 -12.96 -14.63
N LYS A 482 -15.37 -13.89 -15.20
CA LYS A 482 -16.80 -13.96 -14.90
C LYS A 482 -16.90 -14.37 -13.43
N ASN A 483 -17.37 -13.48 -12.57
CA ASN A 483 -17.55 -13.75 -11.15
C ASN A 483 -18.68 -14.75 -10.95
N THR A 484 -18.33 -16.01 -10.69
CA THR A 484 -19.24 -16.98 -10.08
C THR A 484 -19.23 -16.70 -8.58
N TYR A 485 -20.32 -16.17 -8.04
CA TYR A 485 -20.44 -15.84 -6.61
C TYR A 485 -20.69 -17.10 -5.79
N ALA A 486 -20.06 -17.18 -4.60
CA ALA A 486 -20.43 -18.18 -3.61
C ALA A 486 -21.64 -17.67 -2.82
N THR A 487 -22.69 -18.49 -2.69
CA THR A 487 -23.86 -18.17 -1.84
C THR A 487 -23.59 -18.40 -0.36
N GLU A 488 -22.68 -19.32 -0.06
CA GLU A 488 -22.24 -19.70 1.27
C GLU A 488 -20.76 -20.09 1.24
N ALA A 489 -20.08 -19.96 2.38
CA ALA A 489 -18.72 -20.44 2.56
C ALA A 489 -18.53 -21.02 3.97
N SER A 490 -17.60 -21.97 4.07
CA SER A 490 -17.21 -22.62 5.32
C SER A 490 -15.84 -22.13 5.77
N PHE A 491 -15.71 -21.90 7.07
CA PHE A 491 -14.50 -21.45 7.73
C PHE A 491 -14.16 -22.38 8.90
N GLU A 492 -12.89 -22.44 9.24
CA GLU A 492 -12.40 -23.08 10.45
C GLU A 492 -12.02 -22.02 11.47
N THR A 493 -12.56 -22.12 12.68
CA THR A 493 -12.24 -21.23 13.80
C THR A 493 -11.16 -21.85 14.67
N LYS A 494 -10.49 -21.01 15.47
CA LYS A 494 -9.58 -21.50 16.50
C LYS A 494 -10.34 -22.41 17.47
N PRO A 495 -9.75 -23.54 17.91
CA PRO A 495 -10.38 -24.42 18.89
C PRO A 495 -10.74 -23.69 20.19
N PHE A 496 -11.93 -23.97 20.69
CA PHE A 496 -12.39 -23.51 22.00
C PHE A 496 -11.69 -24.28 23.13
N ARG A 497 -11.46 -23.63 24.28
CA ARG A 497 -11.04 -24.33 25.50
C ARG A 497 -12.23 -24.46 26.42
N LEU A 498 -12.38 -25.64 27.03
CA LEU A 498 -13.59 -26.00 27.77
C LEU A 498 -13.26 -26.22 29.24
N HIS A 499 -14.21 -25.86 30.10
CA HIS A 499 -14.17 -26.10 31.54
C HIS A 499 -15.48 -26.77 31.95
N LYS A 500 -15.39 -27.97 32.55
CA LYS A 500 -16.55 -28.79 32.97
C LYS A 500 -17.61 -28.99 31.86
N LEU A 501 -17.15 -29.20 30.62
CA LEU A 501 -17.98 -29.55 29.46
C LEU A 501 -17.32 -30.69 28.69
N ASP A 502 -18.10 -31.71 28.32
CA ASP A 502 -17.62 -32.85 27.53
C ASP A 502 -17.43 -32.50 26.05
N SER A 503 -18.26 -31.58 25.54
CA SER A 503 -18.24 -31.12 24.15
C SER A 503 -18.50 -29.61 24.07
N GLY A 504 -17.85 -28.94 23.13
CA GLY A 504 -17.98 -27.51 22.88
C GLY A 504 -18.68 -27.17 21.57
N PRO A 505 -18.62 -25.90 21.13
CA PRO A 505 -19.11 -25.47 19.83
C PRO A 505 -18.31 -26.13 18.68
N SER A 506 -18.92 -26.22 17.49
CA SER A 506 -18.23 -26.66 16.28
C SER A 506 -17.14 -25.67 15.87
N ASN A 507 -15.96 -26.18 15.52
CA ASN A 507 -14.89 -25.37 14.92
C ASN A 507 -15.10 -25.13 13.41
N HIS A 508 -16.00 -25.89 12.78
CA HIS A 508 -16.40 -25.70 11.39
C HIS A 508 -17.67 -24.88 11.32
N VAL A 509 -17.57 -23.72 10.68
CA VAL A 509 -18.59 -22.68 10.71
C VAL A 509 -18.97 -22.28 9.29
N THR A 510 -20.26 -22.25 9.00
CA THR A 510 -20.79 -21.79 7.70
C THR A 510 -21.38 -20.39 7.82
N VAL A 511 -21.24 -19.60 6.77
CA VAL A 511 -21.85 -18.26 6.69
C VAL A 511 -22.34 -18.00 5.27
N THR A 512 -23.54 -17.44 5.15
CA THR A 512 -24.11 -17.05 3.86
C THR A 512 -23.60 -15.68 3.44
N LYS A 513 -23.66 -15.35 2.14
CA LYS A 513 -23.33 -14.01 1.65
C LYS A 513 -24.08 -12.91 2.41
N SER A 514 -25.39 -13.10 2.62
CA SER A 514 -26.24 -12.10 3.27
C SER A 514 -25.84 -11.83 4.72
N GLU A 515 -25.55 -12.89 5.48
CA GLU A 515 -25.11 -12.80 6.86
C GLU A 515 -23.72 -12.17 6.96
N ALA A 516 -22.79 -12.57 6.07
CA ALA A 516 -21.45 -12.00 6.03
C ALA A 516 -21.46 -10.49 5.76
N LEU A 517 -22.29 -10.02 4.84
CA LEU A 517 -22.43 -8.59 4.55
C LEU A 517 -23.06 -7.82 5.73
N ALA A 518 -24.02 -8.40 6.43
CA ALA A 518 -24.62 -7.79 7.62
C ALA A 518 -23.60 -7.66 8.76
N ILE A 519 -22.89 -8.74 9.08
CA ILE A 519 -21.81 -8.75 10.07
C ILE A 519 -20.74 -7.70 9.72
N TYR A 520 -20.33 -7.65 8.45
CA TYR A 520 -19.32 -6.70 7.99
C TYR A 520 -19.76 -5.25 8.13
N LYS A 521 -21.04 -4.96 7.78
CA LYS A 521 -21.65 -3.64 7.96
C LYS A 521 -21.58 -3.22 9.42
N ASP A 522 -21.98 -4.08 10.34
CA ASP A 522 -22.01 -3.76 11.78
C ASP A 522 -20.60 -3.57 12.37
N LEU A 523 -19.63 -4.42 12.03
CA LEU A 523 -18.23 -4.24 12.42
C LEU A 523 -17.69 -2.87 11.99
N HIS A 524 -17.97 -2.47 10.74
CA HIS A 524 -17.50 -1.21 10.19
C HIS A 524 -18.24 0.00 10.77
N THR A 525 -19.56 -0.11 11.00
CA THR A 525 -20.34 0.96 11.65
C THR A 525 -19.83 1.24 13.06
N ILE A 526 -19.60 0.22 13.88
CA ILE A 526 -19.03 0.41 15.23
C ILE A 526 -17.66 1.09 15.13
N ARG A 527 -16.75 0.60 14.27
CA ARG A 527 -15.42 1.20 14.09
C ARG A 527 -15.49 2.70 13.75
N ARG A 528 -16.40 3.09 12.85
CA ARG A 528 -16.59 4.49 12.43
C ARG A 528 -17.26 5.35 13.49
N LEU A 529 -18.25 4.80 14.20
CA LEU A 529 -18.91 5.43 15.33
C LEU A 529 -17.90 5.77 16.42
N GLU A 530 -17.08 4.81 16.83
CA GLU A 530 -16.05 4.98 17.87
C GLU A 530 -14.95 5.96 17.45
N THR A 531 -14.53 5.91 16.17
CA THR A 531 -13.56 6.88 15.62
C THR A 531 -14.12 8.31 15.72
N SER A 532 -15.41 8.49 15.42
CA SER A 532 -16.08 9.80 15.47
C SER A 532 -16.27 10.28 16.91
N ALA A 533 -16.67 9.39 17.83
CA ALA A 533 -16.74 9.69 19.26
C ALA A 533 -15.37 10.14 19.82
N GLY A 534 -14.29 9.46 19.45
CA GLY A 534 -12.94 9.85 19.84
C GLY A 534 -12.51 11.22 19.30
N ASN A 535 -12.90 11.57 18.07
CA ASN A 535 -12.64 12.89 17.50
C ASN A 535 -13.44 13.99 18.21
N LEU A 536 -14.75 13.76 18.43
CA LEU A 536 -15.61 14.70 19.14
C LEU A 536 -15.14 14.98 20.58
N TYR A 537 -14.55 13.99 21.24
CA TYR A 537 -13.94 14.18 22.56
C TYR A 537 -12.70 15.07 22.51
N LYS A 538 -11.83 14.87 21.50
CA LYS A 538 -10.65 15.73 21.29
C LYS A 538 -11.04 17.18 20.98
N GLU A 539 -12.14 17.36 20.26
CA GLU A 539 -12.76 18.66 19.98
C GLU A 539 -13.48 19.28 21.21
N LYS A 540 -13.48 18.61 22.37
CA LYS A 540 -14.16 19.05 23.61
C LYS A 540 -15.68 19.14 23.53
N ILE A 541 -16.29 18.57 22.48
CA ILE A 541 -17.75 18.50 22.33
C ILE A 541 -18.30 17.37 23.21
N VAL A 542 -17.60 16.22 23.25
CA VAL A 542 -17.86 15.17 24.25
C VAL A 542 -17.00 15.46 25.48
N ARG A 543 -17.59 15.29 26.67
CA ARG A 543 -16.99 15.58 27.98
C ARG A 543 -17.16 14.40 28.93
N GLY A 544 -16.48 14.45 30.08
CA GLY A 544 -16.57 13.41 31.10
C GLY A 544 -15.91 12.10 30.64
N PHE A 545 -16.60 10.97 30.85
CA PHE A 545 -16.10 9.67 30.42
C PHE A 545 -16.46 9.37 28.97
N CYS A 546 -15.55 8.71 28.26
CA CYS A 546 -15.77 8.17 26.92
C CYS A 546 -14.88 6.94 26.71
N HIS A 547 -15.51 5.76 26.61
CA HIS A 547 -14.81 4.47 26.55
C HIS A 547 -15.05 3.82 25.18
N LEU A 548 -14.04 3.86 24.31
CA LEU A 548 -14.19 3.43 22.92
C LEU A 548 -14.14 1.91 22.75
N TYR A 549 -15.10 1.30 22.07
CA TYR A 549 -15.15 -0.15 21.83
C TYR A 549 -14.26 -0.65 20.68
N SER A 550 -13.44 0.24 20.09
CA SER A 550 -12.62 -0.09 18.93
C SER A 550 -11.57 -1.19 19.19
N GLY A 551 -11.60 -2.23 18.36
CA GLY A 551 -10.78 -3.45 18.48
C GLY A 551 -11.56 -4.65 19.03
N GLN A 552 -12.70 -4.42 19.67
CA GLN A 552 -13.55 -5.44 20.28
C GLN A 552 -14.80 -5.75 19.46
N GLU A 553 -14.93 -5.22 18.25
CA GLU A 553 -16.18 -5.25 17.49
C GLU A 553 -16.69 -6.68 17.23
N ALA A 554 -15.78 -7.64 17.03
CA ALA A 554 -16.13 -9.05 16.86
C ALA A 554 -16.87 -9.64 18.07
N CYS A 555 -16.61 -9.16 19.28
CA CYS A 555 -17.31 -9.62 20.49
C CYS A 555 -18.80 -9.26 20.41
N ALA A 556 -19.11 -7.97 20.34
CA ALA A 556 -20.50 -7.51 20.31
C ALA A 556 -21.25 -7.98 19.05
N VAL A 557 -20.64 -7.87 17.86
CA VAL A 557 -21.30 -8.25 16.60
C VAL A 557 -21.50 -9.77 16.51
N GLY A 558 -20.51 -10.57 16.92
CA GLY A 558 -20.61 -12.02 16.93
C GLY A 558 -21.73 -12.51 17.86
N MET A 559 -21.79 -11.94 19.08
CA MET A 559 -22.88 -12.24 20.02
C MET A 559 -24.23 -11.80 19.44
N LYS A 560 -24.33 -10.59 18.88
CA LYS A 560 -25.56 -10.07 18.28
C LYS A 560 -26.09 -10.95 17.15
N ALA A 561 -25.21 -11.52 16.32
CA ALA A 561 -25.58 -12.43 15.24
C ALA A 561 -26.20 -13.76 15.75
N ALA A 562 -26.00 -14.11 17.02
CA ALA A 562 -26.60 -15.28 17.67
C ALA A 562 -27.85 -14.96 18.52
N LEU A 563 -28.07 -13.69 18.88
CA LEU A 563 -29.18 -13.28 19.74
C LEU A 563 -30.55 -13.50 19.08
N ARG A 564 -31.51 -13.94 19.89
CA ARG A 564 -32.92 -14.04 19.50
C ARG A 564 -33.71 -12.83 20.01
N PRO A 565 -34.90 -12.53 19.47
CA PRO A 565 -35.66 -11.33 19.84
C PRO A 565 -35.98 -11.18 21.33
N GLN A 566 -36.15 -12.29 22.05
CA GLN A 566 -36.46 -12.34 23.48
C GLN A 566 -35.24 -12.25 24.40
N ASP A 567 -34.03 -12.42 23.86
CA ASP A 567 -32.81 -12.44 24.66
C ASP A 567 -32.43 -11.03 25.11
N ALA A 568 -31.86 -10.94 26.31
CA ALA A 568 -31.45 -9.70 26.94
C ALA A 568 -29.93 -9.55 26.99
N VAL A 569 -29.48 -8.31 27.03
CA VAL A 569 -28.06 -7.97 27.18
C VAL A 569 -27.89 -6.89 28.24
N ILE A 570 -26.86 -7.03 29.06
CA ILE A 570 -26.39 -5.99 29.98
C ILE A 570 -24.87 -5.97 30.01
N THR A 571 -24.27 -4.78 30.03
CA THR A 571 -22.80 -4.62 30.02
C THR A 571 -22.35 -3.45 30.90
N ALA A 572 -21.03 -3.28 31.02
CA ALA A 572 -20.40 -2.15 31.70
C ALA A 572 -20.46 -0.87 30.85
N TYR A 573 -19.64 0.13 31.17
CA TYR A 573 -19.65 1.44 30.52
C TYR A 573 -19.09 1.49 29.08
N ARG A 574 -18.49 0.42 28.55
CA ARG A 574 -17.96 0.38 27.17
C ARG A 574 -19.04 -0.09 26.21
N ALA A 575 -20.10 0.70 26.08
CA ALA A 575 -21.40 0.23 25.59
C ALA A 575 -21.88 0.82 24.25
N HIS A 576 -21.10 1.67 23.57
CA HIS A 576 -21.60 2.37 22.37
C HIS A 576 -21.96 1.38 21.25
N GLY A 577 -21.07 0.41 20.97
CA GLY A 577 -21.32 -0.65 19.99
C GLY A 577 -22.56 -1.48 20.31
N TRP A 578 -22.72 -1.89 21.58
CA TRP A 578 -23.92 -2.60 22.05
C TRP A 578 -25.20 -1.79 21.88
N THR A 579 -25.15 -0.49 22.22
CA THR A 579 -26.29 0.41 22.07
C THR A 579 -26.75 0.47 20.62
N TYR A 580 -25.81 0.57 19.67
CA TYR A 580 -26.11 0.51 18.24
C TYR A 580 -26.73 -0.85 17.83
N LEU A 581 -26.09 -1.96 18.20
CA LEU A 581 -26.55 -3.31 17.86
C LEU A 581 -27.91 -3.67 18.47
N MET A 582 -28.31 -2.99 19.55
CA MET A 582 -29.60 -3.16 20.21
C MET A 582 -30.68 -2.20 19.69
N GLY A 583 -30.43 -1.54 18.55
CA GLY A 583 -31.44 -0.88 17.74
C GLY A 583 -31.45 0.65 17.84
N ILE A 584 -30.44 1.26 18.45
CA ILE A 584 -30.29 2.72 18.47
C ILE A 584 -29.44 3.15 17.27
N GLU A 585 -29.98 4.05 16.45
CA GLU A 585 -29.24 4.60 15.31
C GLU A 585 -27.96 5.35 15.75
N PRO A 586 -26.91 5.40 14.92
CA PRO A 586 -25.66 6.10 15.26
C PRO A 586 -25.85 7.55 15.72
N LEU A 587 -26.86 8.24 15.18
CA LEU A 587 -27.23 9.59 15.60
C LEU A 587 -27.63 9.64 17.08
N GLY A 588 -28.47 8.71 17.55
CA GLY A 588 -28.93 8.68 18.94
C GLY A 588 -27.77 8.41 19.91
N VAL A 589 -26.81 7.58 19.52
CA VAL A 589 -25.57 7.35 20.29
C VAL A 589 -24.69 8.61 20.33
N LEU A 590 -24.43 9.22 19.18
CA LEU A 590 -23.58 10.41 19.09
C LEU A 590 -24.20 11.62 19.78
N ALA A 591 -25.52 11.83 19.64
CA ALA A 591 -26.23 12.92 20.31
C ALA A 591 -26.23 12.74 21.84
N GLU A 592 -26.26 11.51 22.35
CA GLU A 592 -26.12 11.24 23.78
C GLU A 592 -24.69 11.57 24.27
N LEU A 593 -23.67 11.19 23.48
CA LEU A 593 -22.28 11.53 23.78
C LEU A 593 -22.04 13.05 23.81
N THR A 594 -22.68 13.79 22.90
CA THR A 594 -22.59 15.27 22.86
C THR A 594 -23.55 15.98 23.82
N GLY A 595 -24.30 15.23 24.64
CA GLY A 595 -25.18 15.75 25.69
C GLY A 595 -26.41 16.49 25.16
N ARG A 596 -26.95 16.08 24.01
CA ARG A 596 -28.05 16.75 23.32
C ARG A 596 -29.39 16.06 23.56
N GLN A 597 -30.47 16.82 23.39
CA GLN A 597 -31.85 16.36 23.60
C GLN A 597 -32.22 15.16 22.72
N GLY A 598 -31.65 15.06 21.51
CA GLY A 598 -31.86 13.93 20.58
C GLY A 598 -31.05 12.69 20.94
N GLY A 599 -30.30 12.71 22.03
CA GLY A 599 -29.60 11.54 22.56
C GLY A 599 -30.56 10.44 23.00
N ASN A 600 -30.07 9.20 23.00
CA ASN A 600 -30.82 8.01 23.42
C ASN A 600 -31.45 8.14 24.82
N ALA A 601 -30.78 8.85 25.73
CA ALA A 601 -31.25 9.17 27.08
C ALA A 601 -31.44 10.70 27.26
N LYS A 602 -31.70 11.42 26.15
CA LYS A 602 -31.90 12.87 26.08
C LYS A 602 -30.75 13.70 26.63
N GLY A 603 -29.52 13.18 26.57
CA GLY A 603 -28.31 13.82 27.08
C GLY A 603 -28.13 13.73 28.60
N LYS A 604 -28.99 12.96 29.31
CA LYS A 604 -28.88 12.77 30.77
C LYS A 604 -27.87 11.68 31.16
N GLY A 605 -27.64 10.70 30.30
CA GLY A 605 -26.84 9.52 30.61
C GLY A 605 -25.37 9.66 30.20
N GLY A 606 -25.11 10.30 29.06
CA GLY A 606 -23.79 10.39 28.45
C GLY A 606 -23.25 9.02 27.99
N SER A 607 -21.93 8.90 27.87
CA SER A 607 -21.25 7.72 27.32
C SER A 607 -21.59 6.41 28.04
N MET A 608 -21.72 6.45 29.36
CA MET A 608 -21.79 5.23 30.17
C MET A 608 -23.21 4.68 30.28
N HIS A 609 -24.25 5.50 30.11
CA HIS A 609 -25.63 5.14 30.48
C HIS A 609 -26.58 5.30 29.30
N MET A 610 -26.55 4.30 28.42
CA MET A 610 -27.45 4.20 27.27
C MET A 610 -28.25 2.91 27.39
N TYR A 611 -29.54 2.93 27.07
CA TYR A 611 -30.47 1.81 27.23
C TYR A 611 -31.28 1.60 25.96
N ALA A 612 -31.72 0.38 25.68
CA ALA A 612 -32.60 0.09 24.54
C ALA A 612 -33.51 -1.10 24.89
N LYS A 613 -34.42 -1.47 23.99
CA LYS A 613 -35.28 -2.65 24.21
C LYS A 613 -34.40 -3.90 24.38
N ASN A 614 -34.62 -4.64 25.47
CA ASN A 614 -33.82 -5.80 25.91
C ASN A 614 -32.33 -5.51 26.11
N PHE A 615 -31.94 -4.24 26.16
CA PHE A 615 -30.60 -3.79 26.51
C PHE A 615 -30.67 -2.95 27.78
N TYR A 616 -30.25 -3.55 28.88
CA TYR A 616 -30.28 -2.95 30.22
C TYR A 616 -29.07 -2.07 30.50
N GLY A 617 -28.37 -1.72 29.43
CA GLY A 617 -27.54 -0.56 29.31
C GLY A 617 -26.09 -0.75 29.66
N GLY A 618 -25.40 0.39 29.61
CA GLY A 618 -24.06 0.53 30.14
C GLY A 618 -24.08 0.92 31.62
N ASN A 619 -23.24 0.25 32.39
CA ASN A 619 -23.19 0.40 33.85
C ASN A 619 -21.82 0.90 34.28
N GLY A 620 -21.80 2.00 35.03
CA GLY A 620 -20.57 2.68 35.46
C GLY A 620 -19.86 2.03 36.65
N ILE A 621 -20.60 1.26 37.47
CA ILE A 621 -20.06 0.60 38.65
C ILE A 621 -19.55 -0.80 38.28
N VAL A 622 -18.23 -0.99 38.38
CA VAL A 622 -17.54 -2.21 37.95
C VAL A 622 -18.10 -3.44 38.67
N GLY A 623 -18.67 -4.37 37.90
CA GLY A 623 -19.21 -5.64 38.39
C GLY A 623 -20.68 -5.60 38.81
N ALA A 624 -21.27 -4.42 39.00
CA ALA A 624 -22.66 -4.28 39.46
C ALA A 624 -23.69 -4.77 38.44
N GLN A 625 -23.36 -4.73 37.16
CA GLN A 625 -24.22 -5.24 36.10
C GLN A 625 -24.35 -6.76 36.10
N VAL A 626 -23.41 -7.48 36.73
CA VAL A 626 -23.39 -8.95 36.69
C VAL A 626 -24.53 -9.55 37.52
N PRO A 627 -24.73 -9.13 38.79
CA PRO A 627 -25.94 -9.49 39.53
C PRO A 627 -27.24 -9.06 38.84
N LEU A 628 -27.27 -7.87 38.23
CA LEU A 628 -28.45 -7.39 37.50
C LEU A 628 -28.78 -8.28 36.30
N GLY A 629 -27.76 -8.74 35.55
CA GLY A 629 -27.92 -9.71 34.46
C GLY A 629 -28.51 -11.03 34.92
N VAL A 630 -28.09 -11.54 36.09
CA VAL A 630 -28.70 -12.74 36.69
C VAL A 630 -30.15 -12.48 37.09
N GLY A 631 -30.46 -11.29 37.63
CA GLY A 631 -31.85 -10.89 37.92
C GLY A 631 -32.73 -10.84 36.67
N ILE A 632 -32.20 -10.32 35.56
CA ILE A 632 -32.90 -10.31 34.26
C ILE A 632 -33.12 -11.74 33.76
N ALA A 633 -32.10 -12.58 33.77
CA ALA A 633 -32.23 -14.00 33.39
C ALA A 633 -33.20 -14.76 34.31
N PHE A 634 -33.21 -14.44 35.61
CA PHE A 634 -34.18 -14.97 36.56
C PHE A 634 -35.60 -14.57 36.16
N ALA A 635 -35.84 -13.32 35.78
CA ALA A 635 -37.13 -12.87 35.29
C ALA A 635 -37.56 -13.62 34.01
N GLN A 636 -36.64 -13.86 33.07
CA GLN A 636 -36.92 -14.65 31.86
C GLN A 636 -37.38 -16.08 32.23
N LYS A 637 -36.71 -16.71 33.20
CA LYS A 637 -37.09 -18.03 33.73
C LYS A 637 -38.44 -17.97 34.46
N TYR A 638 -38.62 -17.00 35.35
CA TYR A 638 -39.82 -16.84 36.17
C TYR A 638 -41.07 -16.62 35.32
N LEU A 639 -40.95 -15.81 34.27
CA LEU A 639 -42.03 -15.50 33.32
C LEU A 639 -42.14 -16.51 32.16
N ASN A 640 -41.29 -17.53 32.12
CA ASN A 640 -41.24 -18.56 31.06
C ASN A 640 -41.19 -18.00 29.63
N THR A 641 -40.38 -16.95 29.40
CA THR A 641 -40.24 -16.33 28.07
C THR A 641 -39.38 -17.14 27.10
N GLY A 642 -38.60 -18.10 27.61
CA GLY A 642 -37.58 -18.85 26.85
C GLY A 642 -36.33 -18.03 26.49
N GLY A 643 -36.21 -16.80 27.00
CA GLY A 643 -35.05 -15.93 26.78
C GLY A 643 -33.89 -16.21 27.74
N VAL A 644 -32.68 -15.80 27.33
CA VAL A 644 -31.50 -15.76 28.18
C VAL A 644 -31.09 -14.31 28.49
N CYS A 645 -30.17 -14.10 29.43
CA CYS A 645 -29.45 -12.84 29.55
C CYS A 645 -27.96 -13.04 29.32
N LEU A 646 -27.38 -12.27 28.39
CA LEU A 646 -25.94 -12.10 28.26
C LEU A 646 -25.51 -11.03 29.27
N SER A 647 -24.74 -11.44 30.27
CA SER A 647 -24.28 -10.60 31.37
C SER A 647 -22.77 -10.36 31.26
N LEU A 648 -22.41 -9.24 30.62
CA LEU A 648 -21.03 -8.94 30.25
C LEU A 648 -20.27 -8.18 31.34
N TYR A 649 -18.98 -8.48 31.49
CA TYR A 649 -18.04 -7.79 32.36
C TYR A 649 -16.60 -7.91 31.81
N GLY A 650 -15.70 -7.01 32.19
CA GLY A 650 -14.30 -7.05 31.75
C GLY A 650 -13.41 -7.90 32.65
N ASP A 651 -12.18 -8.18 32.22
CA ASP A 651 -11.17 -8.92 32.98
C ASP A 651 -10.92 -8.34 34.39
N GLY A 652 -10.78 -7.01 34.52
CA GLY A 652 -10.67 -6.36 35.84
C GLY A 652 -11.92 -6.49 36.72
N ALA A 653 -13.11 -6.59 36.11
CA ALA A 653 -14.36 -6.78 36.85
C ALA A 653 -14.55 -8.23 37.34
N ALA A 654 -13.86 -9.20 36.74
CA ALA A 654 -13.94 -10.61 37.09
C ALA A 654 -13.45 -10.93 38.52
N ASN A 655 -12.83 -9.96 39.21
CA ASN A 655 -12.38 -10.08 40.59
C ASN A 655 -13.33 -9.43 41.61
N GLN A 656 -14.48 -8.92 41.17
CA GLN A 656 -15.50 -8.37 42.07
C GLN A 656 -16.22 -9.49 42.83
N GLY A 657 -16.36 -9.35 44.15
CA GLY A 657 -16.99 -10.38 45.00
C GLY A 657 -18.41 -10.74 44.56
N GLN A 658 -19.21 -9.74 44.20
CA GLN A 658 -20.58 -9.92 43.71
C GLN A 658 -20.69 -10.79 42.45
N VAL A 659 -19.63 -10.91 41.64
CA VAL A 659 -19.61 -11.83 40.48
C VAL A 659 -19.63 -13.29 40.95
N PHE A 660 -18.88 -13.62 42.01
CA PHE A 660 -18.85 -14.96 42.59
C PHE A 660 -20.14 -15.29 43.35
N GLU A 661 -20.72 -14.31 44.04
CA GLU A 661 -22.03 -14.48 44.69
C GLU A 661 -23.10 -14.91 43.68
N VAL A 662 -23.10 -14.29 42.49
CA VAL A 662 -24.12 -14.59 41.49
C VAL A 662 -23.79 -15.79 40.61
N TYR A 663 -22.53 -16.23 40.48
CA TYR A 663 -22.24 -17.57 39.98
C TYR A 663 -22.91 -18.64 40.83
N ASN A 664 -22.80 -18.51 42.15
CA ASN A 664 -23.42 -19.43 43.10
C ASN A 664 -24.94 -19.45 42.97
N MET A 665 -25.58 -18.27 43.04
CA MET A 665 -27.05 -18.20 42.94
C MET A 665 -27.57 -18.64 41.57
N ALA A 666 -26.92 -18.21 40.48
CA ALA A 666 -27.33 -18.60 39.14
C ALA A 666 -27.23 -20.12 38.95
N LYS A 667 -26.18 -20.76 39.47
CA LYS A 667 -26.07 -22.22 39.37
C LYS A 667 -27.03 -22.94 40.29
N LEU A 668 -27.19 -22.48 41.52
CA LEU A 668 -28.11 -23.05 42.50
C LEU A 668 -29.55 -23.10 41.98
N TRP A 669 -29.96 -22.08 41.23
CA TRP A 669 -31.31 -21.96 40.70
C TRP A 669 -31.43 -22.30 39.22
N ASP A 670 -30.39 -22.82 38.58
CA ASP A 670 -30.32 -23.09 37.13
C ASP A 670 -30.88 -21.92 36.29
N ILE A 671 -30.34 -20.72 36.52
CA ILE A 671 -30.75 -19.48 35.83
C ILE A 671 -30.13 -19.44 34.43
N PRO A 672 -30.90 -19.08 33.39
CA PRO A 672 -30.41 -19.01 32.00
C PRO A 672 -29.56 -17.75 31.75
N CYS A 673 -28.48 -17.60 32.51
CA CYS A 673 -27.54 -16.49 32.42
C CYS A 673 -26.24 -16.93 31.76
N ILE A 674 -25.81 -16.20 30.73
CA ILE A 674 -24.52 -16.37 30.08
C ILE A 674 -23.59 -15.29 30.63
N PHE A 675 -22.65 -15.68 31.48
CA PHE A 675 -21.64 -14.80 32.04
C PHE A 675 -20.52 -14.58 31.04
N ILE A 676 -20.24 -13.35 30.66
CA ILE A 676 -19.29 -13.08 29.57
C ILE A 676 -18.17 -12.18 30.07
N CYS A 677 -16.94 -12.71 30.09
CA CYS A 677 -15.74 -11.96 30.38
C CYS A 677 -15.10 -11.44 29.07
N GLU A 678 -15.23 -10.14 28.80
CA GLU A 678 -14.50 -9.46 27.73
C GLU A 678 -13.06 -9.18 28.17
N ASN A 679 -12.21 -10.20 28.06
CA ASN A 679 -10.80 -10.11 28.43
C ASN A 679 -10.03 -9.36 27.34
N ASN A 680 -9.68 -8.11 27.63
CA ASN A 680 -8.90 -7.26 26.72
C ASN A 680 -7.44 -7.08 27.18
N GLY A 681 -7.00 -7.87 28.16
CA GLY A 681 -5.66 -7.88 28.72
C GLY A 681 -5.42 -6.87 29.84
N TYR A 682 -6.33 -5.90 30.06
CA TYR A 682 -6.07 -4.78 30.98
C TYR A 682 -7.33 -4.22 31.68
N GLY A 683 -7.33 -4.30 33.00
CA GLY A 683 -8.26 -3.59 33.88
C GLY A 683 -7.79 -2.17 34.16
N MET A 684 -8.32 -1.19 33.42
CA MET A 684 -7.80 0.18 33.38
C MET A 684 -6.33 0.23 32.94
N GLY A 685 -5.38 0.28 33.88
CA GLY A 685 -3.94 0.24 33.60
C GLY A 685 -3.21 -0.95 34.23
N THR A 686 -3.95 -1.90 34.80
CA THR A 686 -3.38 -3.10 35.42
C THR A 686 -3.57 -4.30 34.49
N SER A 687 -2.48 -4.98 34.12
CA SER A 687 -2.55 -6.19 33.30
C SER A 687 -3.19 -7.34 34.06
N VAL A 688 -3.71 -8.32 33.33
CA VAL A 688 -4.40 -9.48 33.92
C VAL A 688 -3.51 -10.28 34.87
N GLU A 689 -2.21 -10.41 34.58
CA GLU A 689 -1.23 -11.15 35.40
C GLU A 689 -0.98 -10.45 36.75
N ARG A 690 -1.20 -9.14 36.81
CA ARG A 690 -1.03 -8.34 38.03
C ARG A 690 -2.33 -8.25 38.84
N ALA A 691 -3.48 -8.43 38.21
CA ALA A 691 -4.79 -8.30 38.83
C ALA A 691 -5.40 -9.62 39.30
N SER A 692 -5.09 -10.73 38.61
CA SER A 692 -5.73 -12.03 38.81
C SER A 692 -4.68 -13.12 39.01
N ALA A 693 -4.80 -13.88 40.11
CA ALA A 693 -3.92 -15.02 40.38
C ALA A 693 -4.06 -16.15 39.36
N SER A 694 -5.26 -16.30 38.77
CA SER A 694 -5.51 -17.14 37.60
C SER A 694 -6.14 -16.27 36.51
N THR A 695 -5.52 -16.28 35.33
CA THR A 695 -5.94 -15.52 34.15
C THR A 695 -6.84 -16.33 33.20
N ASP A 696 -7.17 -17.58 33.55
CA ASP A 696 -8.14 -18.41 32.83
C ASP A 696 -9.57 -18.03 33.26
N TYR A 697 -10.07 -16.88 32.79
CA TYR A 697 -11.34 -16.31 33.27
C TYR A 697 -12.55 -17.21 33.01
N TYR A 698 -12.55 -17.98 31.92
CA TYR A 698 -13.59 -18.98 31.64
C TYR A 698 -13.73 -20.06 32.73
N THR A 699 -12.71 -20.27 33.58
CA THR A 699 -12.74 -21.26 34.67
C THR A 699 -13.20 -20.68 36.02
N ARG A 700 -13.28 -19.35 36.14
CA ARG A 700 -13.51 -18.65 37.42
C ARG A 700 -14.90 -18.87 38.02
N GLY A 701 -15.84 -19.38 37.23
CA GLY A 701 -17.12 -19.87 37.72
C GLY A 701 -17.02 -21.14 38.55
N ASP A 702 -15.83 -21.77 38.62
CA ASP A 702 -15.53 -23.03 39.30
C ASP A 702 -16.49 -24.17 38.92
N TYR A 703 -17.62 -24.30 39.59
CA TYR A 703 -18.66 -25.30 39.29
C TYR A 703 -19.59 -24.90 38.14
N VAL A 704 -19.55 -23.64 37.70
CA VAL A 704 -20.22 -23.20 36.46
C VAL A 704 -19.36 -23.60 35.26
N PRO A 705 -19.92 -24.29 34.24
CA PRO A 705 -19.18 -24.65 33.03
C PRO A 705 -18.70 -23.40 32.28
N GLY A 706 -17.61 -23.55 31.52
CA GLY A 706 -16.91 -22.41 30.92
C GLY A 706 -16.37 -22.68 29.51
N ILE A 707 -16.31 -21.65 28.68
CA ILE A 707 -15.74 -21.70 27.32
C ILE A 707 -14.81 -20.50 27.09
N TRP A 708 -13.58 -20.78 26.64
CA TRP A 708 -12.67 -19.76 26.09
C TRP A 708 -12.87 -19.62 24.59
N VAL A 709 -12.96 -18.37 24.12
CA VAL A 709 -13.26 -18.00 22.73
C VAL A 709 -12.24 -16.97 22.24
N ASP A 710 -11.82 -17.08 20.97
CA ASP A 710 -11.08 -16.01 20.31
C ASP A 710 -12.02 -14.83 19.99
N GLY A 711 -11.97 -13.80 20.82
CA GLY A 711 -12.80 -12.60 20.71
C GLY A 711 -12.42 -11.66 19.56
N MET A 712 -11.40 -12.01 18.77
CA MET A 712 -11.04 -11.30 17.54
C MET A 712 -11.63 -11.96 16.28
N ASP A 713 -12.22 -13.15 16.39
CA ASP A 713 -12.90 -13.87 15.31
C ASP A 713 -14.42 -13.82 15.51
N VAL A 714 -15.11 -13.01 14.71
CA VAL A 714 -16.55 -12.78 14.81
C VAL A 714 -17.39 -14.05 14.63
N LEU A 715 -16.91 -15.02 13.83
CA LEU A 715 -17.61 -16.29 13.61
C LEU A 715 -17.43 -17.24 14.80
N ALA A 716 -16.24 -17.24 15.42
CA ALA A 716 -15.99 -18.00 16.64
C ALA A 716 -16.88 -17.52 17.80
N VAL A 717 -16.99 -16.20 17.97
CA VAL A 717 -17.89 -15.59 18.96
C VAL A 717 -19.35 -15.93 18.69
N ARG A 718 -19.79 -15.88 17.43
CA ARG A 718 -21.15 -16.25 17.03
C ARG A 718 -21.49 -17.69 17.43
N GLU A 719 -20.64 -18.65 17.08
CA GLU A 719 -20.91 -20.06 17.37
C GLU A 719 -20.82 -20.39 18.86
N ALA A 720 -19.87 -19.80 19.59
CA ALA A 720 -19.81 -19.95 21.04
C ALA A 720 -21.07 -19.38 21.72
N THR A 721 -21.58 -18.24 21.22
CA THR A 721 -22.81 -17.64 21.75
C THR A 721 -24.03 -18.50 21.45
N ARG A 722 -24.15 -19.06 20.23
CA ARG A 722 -25.22 -20.01 19.88
C ARG A 722 -25.22 -21.22 20.81
N PHE A 723 -24.05 -21.81 21.03
CA PHE A 723 -23.89 -22.93 21.95
C PHE A 723 -24.28 -22.55 23.39
N ALA A 724 -23.85 -21.38 23.87
CA ALA A 724 -24.17 -20.91 25.23
C ALA A 724 -25.67 -20.63 25.43
N ILE A 725 -26.35 -20.10 24.41
CA ILE A 725 -27.80 -19.91 24.41
C ILE A 725 -28.51 -21.27 24.47
N GLU A 726 -28.09 -22.24 23.65
CA GLU A 726 -28.65 -23.60 23.66
C GLU A 726 -28.42 -24.29 25.02
N HIS A 727 -27.22 -24.14 25.60
CA HIS A 727 -26.92 -24.66 26.93
C HIS A 727 -27.90 -24.13 27.99
N CYS A 728 -28.08 -22.81 28.04
CA CYS A 728 -28.98 -22.18 29.02
C CYS A 728 -30.45 -22.57 28.79
N THR A 729 -30.89 -22.57 27.53
CA THR A 729 -32.30 -22.83 27.16
C THR A 729 -32.68 -24.30 27.25
N SER A 730 -31.71 -25.22 27.21
CA SER A 730 -31.92 -26.65 27.52
C SER A 730 -32.03 -26.95 29.02
N GLY A 731 -31.99 -25.94 29.88
CA GLY A 731 -32.20 -26.08 31.33
C GLY A 731 -30.96 -26.52 32.11
N LYS A 732 -29.75 -26.47 31.52
CA LYS A 732 -28.49 -26.85 32.17
C LYS A 732 -27.95 -25.78 33.14
N GLY A 733 -28.66 -24.66 33.24
CA GLY A 733 -28.30 -23.53 34.08
C GLY A 733 -27.33 -22.56 33.38
N PRO A 734 -26.54 -21.79 34.14
CA PRO A 734 -25.66 -20.77 33.59
C PRO A 734 -24.39 -21.36 32.98
N ILE A 735 -23.72 -20.54 32.16
CA ILE A 735 -22.43 -20.85 31.55
C ILE A 735 -21.54 -19.60 31.52
N VAL A 736 -20.23 -19.78 31.69
CA VAL A 736 -19.22 -18.72 31.55
C VAL A 736 -18.61 -18.76 30.15
N MET A 737 -18.43 -17.60 29.53
CA MET A 737 -17.73 -17.44 28.26
C MET A 737 -16.66 -16.36 28.41
N GLU A 738 -15.42 -16.67 28.14
CA GLU A 738 -14.34 -15.68 28.03
C GLU A 738 -14.09 -15.37 26.55
N THR A 739 -14.29 -14.12 26.16
CA THR A 739 -13.91 -13.64 24.82
C THR A 739 -12.59 -12.90 24.91
N ALA A 740 -11.50 -13.56 24.50
CA ALA A 740 -10.17 -12.97 24.50
C ALA A 740 -10.02 -12.00 23.32
N THR A 741 -10.06 -10.71 23.60
CA THR A 741 -10.11 -9.62 22.63
C THR A 741 -9.06 -8.55 22.94
N TYR A 742 -9.13 -7.38 22.30
CA TYR A 742 -8.20 -6.29 22.55
C TYR A 742 -8.82 -4.92 22.28
N ARG A 743 -8.50 -3.92 23.11
CA ARG A 743 -8.88 -2.50 22.87
C ARG A 743 -7.71 -1.69 22.32
N TYR A 744 -7.93 -0.99 21.21
CA TYR A 744 -6.89 -0.17 20.60
C TYR A 744 -6.64 1.13 21.35
N SER A 745 -7.70 1.78 21.84
CA SER A 745 -7.57 2.97 22.68
C SER A 745 -7.16 2.59 24.12
N GLY A 746 -6.68 3.57 24.87
CA GLY A 746 -6.53 3.47 26.32
C GLY A 746 -7.87 3.15 27.03
N HIS A 747 -7.86 3.11 28.35
CA HIS A 747 -9.04 2.72 29.11
C HIS A 747 -10.26 3.56 28.75
N SER A 748 -10.06 4.89 28.77
CA SER A 748 -10.98 5.94 28.34
C SER A 748 -10.19 7.01 27.57
N MET A 749 -10.87 8.03 27.05
CA MET A 749 -10.21 9.14 26.35
C MET A 749 -9.24 9.97 27.21
N SER A 750 -9.28 9.87 28.55
CA SER A 750 -8.31 10.52 29.43
C SER A 750 -7.02 9.70 29.62
N ASP A 751 -7.03 8.44 29.20
CA ASP A 751 -5.89 7.52 29.30
C ASP A 751 -5.25 7.32 27.92
N PRO A 752 -4.01 7.77 27.68
CA PRO A 752 -3.30 7.49 26.44
C PRO A 752 -3.01 6.01 26.21
N GLY A 753 -2.97 5.18 27.27
CA GLY A 753 -2.74 3.74 27.19
C GLY A 753 -1.30 3.34 26.86
N THR A 754 -0.31 4.21 27.13
CA THR A 754 1.12 3.99 26.82
C THR A 754 2.00 3.80 28.05
N SER A 755 1.48 3.97 29.27
CA SER A 755 2.27 3.84 30.50
C SER A 755 2.37 2.40 31.01
N TYR A 756 1.49 1.50 30.54
CA TYR A 756 1.37 0.12 31.02
C TYR A 756 1.41 -0.94 29.90
N ARG A 757 1.60 -0.50 28.65
CA ARG A 757 1.75 -1.35 27.46
C ARG A 757 2.43 -0.55 26.34
N THR A 758 3.05 -1.24 25.39
CA THR A 758 3.80 -0.59 24.31
C THR A 758 2.91 -0.22 23.13
N ARG A 759 3.33 0.78 22.34
CA ARG A 759 2.66 1.09 21.08
C ARG A 759 2.81 -0.03 20.05
N ASP A 760 3.93 -0.74 20.11
CA ASP A 760 4.23 -1.87 19.24
C ASP A 760 3.26 -3.02 19.46
N GLU A 761 2.93 -3.35 20.72
CA GLU A 761 1.91 -4.36 21.04
C GLU A 761 0.55 -4.02 20.40
N ILE A 762 0.09 -2.77 20.56
CA ILE A 762 -1.18 -2.31 19.99
C ILE A 762 -1.14 -2.41 18.46
N GLN A 763 -0.04 -1.98 17.85
CA GLN A 763 0.15 -2.01 16.41
C GLN A 763 0.20 -3.44 15.87
N GLU A 764 0.91 -4.33 16.54
CA GLU A 764 1.01 -5.75 16.20
C GLU A 764 -0.38 -6.39 16.21
N VAL A 765 -1.16 -6.22 17.28
CA VAL A 765 -2.53 -6.77 17.36
C VAL A 765 -3.41 -6.20 16.26
N ARG A 766 -3.30 -4.90 15.97
CA ARG A 766 -4.08 -4.26 14.90
C ARG A 766 -3.71 -4.74 13.50
N GLN A 767 -2.44 -5.04 13.26
CA GLN A 767 -1.97 -5.51 11.95
C GLN A 767 -2.26 -6.99 11.74
N THR A 768 -2.19 -7.80 12.80
CA THR A 768 -2.24 -9.26 12.69
C THR A 768 -3.60 -9.86 13.04
N ARG A 769 -4.41 -9.18 13.87
CA ARG A 769 -5.63 -9.75 14.46
C ARG A 769 -6.83 -8.81 14.42
N ASP A 770 -6.82 -7.71 13.67
CA ASP A 770 -7.98 -6.81 13.61
C ASP A 770 -9.24 -7.53 13.07
N PRO A 771 -10.36 -7.50 13.81
CA PRO A 771 -11.53 -8.31 13.47
C PRO A 771 -12.19 -7.87 12.15
N LEU A 772 -12.14 -6.57 11.85
CA LEU A 772 -12.71 -6.00 10.64
C LEU A 772 -11.89 -6.41 9.42
N THR A 773 -10.57 -6.25 9.48
CA THR A 773 -9.65 -6.58 8.39
C THR A 773 -9.62 -8.09 8.14
N SER A 774 -9.51 -8.89 9.21
CA SER A 774 -9.51 -10.36 9.10
C SER A 774 -10.82 -10.87 8.48
N PHE A 775 -11.97 -10.36 8.91
CA PHE A 775 -13.25 -10.78 8.35
C PHE A 775 -13.44 -10.30 6.89
N LYS A 776 -12.98 -9.09 6.56
CA LYS A 776 -12.95 -8.59 5.17
C LYS A 776 -12.19 -9.54 4.25
N GLU A 777 -11.00 -9.96 4.65
CA GLU A 777 -10.17 -10.89 3.90
C GLU A 777 -10.87 -12.24 3.70
N ARG A 778 -11.52 -12.77 4.74
CA ARG A 778 -12.31 -14.01 4.65
C ARG A 778 -13.45 -13.91 3.62
N ILE A 779 -14.19 -12.79 3.60
CA ILE A 779 -15.26 -12.56 2.63
C ILE A 779 -14.73 -12.52 1.19
N LEU A 780 -13.62 -11.81 0.98
CA LEU A 780 -13.03 -11.63 -0.35
C LEU A 780 -12.40 -12.92 -0.89
N THR A 781 -11.66 -13.64 -0.04
CA THR A 781 -10.97 -14.89 -0.44
C THR A 781 -11.94 -16.01 -0.81
N THR A 782 -13.13 -16.03 -0.21
CA THR A 782 -14.19 -17.01 -0.49
C THR A 782 -15.16 -16.57 -1.58
N ASN A 783 -14.96 -15.41 -2.19
CA ASN A 783 -15.86 -14.81 -3.19
C ASN A 783 -17.31 -14.67 -2.71
N LEU A 784 -17.51 -14.44 -1.40
CA LEU A 784 -18.83 -14.11 -0.84
C LEU A 784 -19.25 -12.68 -1.24
N ALA A 785 -18.31 -11.75 -1.33
CA ALA A 785 -18.56 -10.39 -1.83
C ALA A 785 -17.35 -9.86 -2.60
N THR A 786 -17.55 -8.83 -3.42
CA THR A 786 -16.45 -8.18 -4.14
C THR A 786 -15.87 -7.00 -3.36
N ALA A 787 -14.67 -6.56 -3.72
CA ALA A 787 -14.06 -5.38 -3.13
C ALA A 787 -14.89 -4.11 -3.38
N GLU A 788 -15.56 -4.03 -4.52
CA GLU A 788 -16.46 -2.92 -4.89
C GLU A 788 -17.72 -2.91 -4.01
N GLU A 789 -18.36 -4.06 -3.78
CA GLU A 789 -19.52 -4.18 -2.88
C GLU A 789 -19.16 -3.74 -1.45
N LEU A 790 -18.03 -4.21 -0.92
CA LEU A 790 -17.58 -3.82 0.42
C LEU A 790 -17.25 -2.33 0.49
N LYS A 791 -16.58 -1.78 -0.53
CA LYS A 791 -16.27 -0.35 -0.60
C LYS A 791 -17.53 0.53 -0.67
N ALA A 792 -18.58 0.07 -1.35
CA ALA A 792 -19.86 0.78 -1.38
C ALA A 792 -20.48 0.85 0.02
N ILE A 793 -20.50 -0.26 0.76
CA ILE A 793 -20.96 -0.33 2.16
C ILE A 793 -20.14 0.61 3.05
N GLU A 794 -18.80 0.57 2.95
CA GLU A 794 -17.91 1.44 3.72
C GLU A 794 -18.22 2.94 3.47
N SER A 795 -18.46 3.30 2.21
CA SER A 795 -18.79 4.67 1.80
C SER A 795 -20.15 5.13 2.32
N GLU A 796 -21.16 4.26 2.28
CA GLU A 796 -22.50 4.55 2.82
C GLU A 796 -22.44 4.78 4.33
N ILE A 797 -21.80 3.86 5.07
CA ILE A 797 -21.61 3.98 6.52
C ILE A 797 -20.88 5.27 6.87
N ARG A 798 -19.80 5.58 6.14
CA ARG A 798 -19.05 6.81 6.36
C ARG A 798 -19.96 8.03 6.22
N LYS A 799 -20.76 8.10 5.16
CA LYS A 799 -21.71 9.19 4.95
C LYS A 799 -22.73 9.26 6.09
N GLN A 800 -23.34 8.14 6.47
CA GLN A 800 -24.32 8.07 7.56
C GLN A 800 -23.74 8.60 8.88
N ILE A 801 -22.53 8.17 9.24
CA ILE A 801 -21.85 8.62 10.46
C ILE A 801 -21.46 10.10 10.37
N ASP A 802 -20.90 10.54 9.24
CA ASP A 802 -20.48 11.94 9.07
C ASP A 802 -21.70 12.89 9.14
N ASP A 803 -22.87 12.48 8.61
CA ASP A 803 -24.12 13.25 8.71
C ASP A 803 -24.70 13.21 10.13
N ALA A 804 -24.66 12.05 10.81
CA ALA A 804 -25.06 11.94 12.21
C ALA A 804 -24.20 12.83 13.12
N VAL A 805 -22.89 12.93 12.87
CA VAL A 805 -21.98 13.84 13.60
C VAL A 805 -22.40 15.30 13.41
N LYS A 806 -22.72 15.73 12.19
CA LYS A 806 -23.16 17.13 11.94
C LYS A 806 -24.43 17.46 12.72
N ILE A 807 -25.40 16.55 12.73
CA ILE A 807 -26.65 16.73 13.47
C ILE A 807 -26.37 16.75 14.98
N ALA A 808 -25.61 15.78 15.50
CA ALA A 808 -25.27 15.70 16.93
C ALA A 808 -24.49 16.93 17.46
N LYS A 809 -23.73 17.61 16.60
CA LYS A 809 -23.04 18.87 16.94
C LYS A 809 -23.97 20.08 17.02
N THR A 810 -25.05 20.07 16.23
CA THR A 810 -25.95 21.23 16.04
C THR A 810 -27.29 21.09 16.77
N ASP A 811 -27.62 19.88 17.24
CA ASP A 811 -28.81 19.64 18.06
C ASP A 811 -28.76 20.42 19.38
N LYS A 812 -29.93 20.72 19.95
CA LYS A 812 -30.05 21.54 21.15
C LYS A 812 -29.71 20.74 22.41
N GLU A 813 -29.16 21.44 23.40
CA GLU A 813 -29.07 20.89 24.74
C GLU A 813 -30.47 20.72 25.35
N ILE A 814 -30.57 19.82 26.33
CA ILE A 814 -31.81 19.62 27.06
C ILE A 814 -32.22 20.91 27.81
N PRO A 815 -33.48 21.36 27.72
CA PRO A 815 -33.90 22.58 28.40
C PRO A 815 -33.94 22.39 29.92
N LEU A 816 -33.71 23.47 30.68
CA LEU A 816 -33.66 23.44 32.14
C LEU A 816 -34.96 22.92 32.78
N SER A 817 -36.11 23.10 32.12
CA SER A 817 -37.40 22.57 32.55
C SER A 817 -37.44 21.04 32.64
N GLU A 818 -36.56 20.34 31.94
CA GLU A 818 -36.48 18.88 31.91
C GLU A 818 -35.40 18.32 32.83
N LEU A 819 -34.73 19.17 33.62
CA LEU A 819 -33.72 18.76 34.60
C LEU A 819 -34.29 17.77 35.61
N THR A 820 -35.50 18.05 36.11
CA THR A 820 -36.21 17.24 37.11
C THR A 820 -37.14 16.20 36.49
N ALA A 821 -37.01 15.98 35.18
CA ALA A 821 -37.83 14.99 34.49
C ALA A 821 -37.36 13.56 34.76
N ASP A 822 -38.31 12.62 34.73
CA ASP A 822 -38.06 11.17 34.75
C ASP A 822 -37.32 10.64 35.99
N ILE A 823 -37.31 11.37 37.13
CA ILE A 823 -36.81 10.88 38.43
C ILE A 823 -37.60 9.66 38.93
N TYR A 824 -38.94 9.75 38.92
CA TYR A 824 -39.84 8.64 39.27
C TYR A 824 -40.75 8.29 38.08
N ALA A 825 -40.99 7.00 37.86
CA ALA A 825 -41.98 6.55 36.89
C ALA A 825 -43.42 6.86 37.34
N ASN A 826 -43.69 6.72 38.64
CA ASN A 826 -44.96 6.99 39.31
C ASN A 826 -44.69 7.84 40.59
N PRO A 827 -44.56 9.17 40.47
CA PRO A 827 -44.28 10.05 41.61
C PRO A 827 -45.46 10.15 42.58
N ALA A 828 -45.20 10.06 43.88
CA ALA A 828 -46.20 10.34 44.92
C ALA A 828 -46.34 11.86 45.18
N ASN A 829 -45.28 12.63 44.94
CA ASN A 829 -45.24 14.08 44.98
C ASN A 829 -44.48 14.58 43.75
N ASN A 830 -44.98 15.63 43.12
CA ASN A 830 -44.39 16.24 41.94
C ASN A 830 -43.43 17.39 42.28
N GLU A 831 -43.21 17.72 43.54
CA GLU A 831 -42.26 18.78 43.93
C GLU A 831 -40.85 18.22 44.13
N ILE A 832 -39.89 18.82 43.43
CA ILE A 832 -38.46 18.53 43.55
C ILE A 832 -37.75 19.76 44.09
N ARG A 833 -36.98 19.60 45.16
CA ARG A 833 -36.21 20.70 45.75
C ARG A 833 -35.22 21.27 44.73
N ASN A 834 -35.26 22.58 44.55
CA ASN A 834 -34.30 23.32 43.75
C ASN A 834 -33.07 23.74 44.60
N VAL A 835 -32.10 24.44 44.00
CA VAL A 835 -30.96 25.03 44.71
C VAL A 835 -31.37 25.93 45.88
N THR A 836 -32.58 26.49 45.83
CA THR A 836 -33.22 27.18 46.96
C THR A 836 -34.49 26.45 47.38
N PRO A 837 -34.76 26.33 48.70
CA PRO A 837 -35.88 25.52 49.19
C PRO A 837 -37.26 26.14 48.91
N PHE A 838 -37.33 27.44 48.59
CA PHE A 838 -38.59 28.19 48.45
C PHE A 838 -39.12 28.25 47.02
N LYS A 839 -38.43 27.62 46.06
CA LYS A 839 -38.84 27.58 44.63
C LYS A 839 -38.68 26.15 44.09
N PRO A 840 -39.52 25.20 44.53
CA PRO A 840 -39.44 23.83 44.04
C PRO A 840 -39.67 23.78 42.53
N LEU A 841 -39.01 22.83 41.87
CA LEU A 841 -39.23 22.47 40.48
C LEU A 841 -40.32 21.42 40.41
N SER A 842 -41.07 21.39 39.31
CA SER A 842 -42.00 20.29 39.07
C SER A 842 -41.25 19.09 38.49
N HIS A 843 -41.48 17.91 39.05
CA HIS A 843 -41.25 16.65 38.37
C HIS A 843 -42.20 16.56 37.18
N ILE A 844 -41.67 16.09 36.07
CA ILE A 844 -42.43 15.81 34.85
C ILE A 844 -41.98 14.46 34.30
N ARG A 845 -42.89 13.77 33.61
CA ARG A 845 -42.57 12.54 32.90
C ARG A 845 -42.54 12.83 31.41
N LEU A 846 -41.39 12.60 30.79
CA LEU A 846 -41.16 12.85 29.36
C LEU A 846 -41.03 11.55 28.59
N SER A 847 -40.67 10.47 29.27
CA SER A 847 -40.29 9.22 28.65
C SER A 847 -41.08 8.07 29.28
N THR A 848 -41.44 7.08 28.48
CA THR A 848 -41.96 5.82 29.01
C THR A 848 -40.76 4.95 29.37
N PRO A 849 -40.69 4.39 30.60
CA PRO A 849 -39.62 3.48 30.95
C PRO A 849 -39.59 2.30 29.99
N ILE A 850 -38.39 1.94 29.54
CA ILE A 850 -38.15 0.79 28.67
C ILE A 850 -37.68 -0.40 29.51
N ASN A 851 -38.03 -1.62 29.10
CA ASN A 851 -37.73 -2.88 29.81
C ASN A 851 -38.36 -2.99 31.21
N LEU A 852 -39.63 -2.56 31.35
CA LEU A 852 -40.45 -2.79 32.55
C LEU A 852 -40.86 -4.24 32.71
#